data_AF-A0A497XEF3-F1
#
_entry.id   AF-A0A497XEF3-F1
#
_cell.length_a   1.000
_cell.length_b   1.000
_cell.length_c   1.000
_cell.angle_alpha   90.00
_cell.angle_beta   90.00
_cell.angle_gamma   90.00
#
_symmetry.space_group_name_H-M   'P 1'
#
loop_
_entity.id
_entity.type
_entity.pdbx_description
1 polymer ?
#
loop_
_entity_poly.entity_id
_entity_poly.type
_entity_poly.pdbx_seq_one_letter_code
_entity_poly.pdbx_strand_id
1 'polypeptide(L)'
;MDSAKTRTLLLMRGNAGKEIAALKKTLRKALGKDAADYAGLTAGDEFCADTETALRVWQTRVGLVADGIAGPRTLAVLGVSPAPTFSVRVDAAVVGKLFPYTRTSSIARNLPYVAAALAAFKLTDADMVASALGTIRAETEGFVPIAELPSHFNTLPGQPPFSAYDGRLGNAQPGDGARFRGRGFVQLTGRANYEKYGKVLGIPLADNPDCASAPEVAACLLAAYLDANRAALTKALAKDDLKVARRVVNGGSHGLERFSDTFRAARQALAAVPMVGVAKMAKPGSVAPPEKFPSGRTAPAPAARRASLNVTPDATDLRDRPYQPPPVSLPQLFPEDADIRRFMGAYTQAGLVLDQGQEGACTGFGLACVVNYLRWRGAGMPKKLESVSPRMLYQFARRYDEYEGEDYDGSSCRGALKGWYHNGVCVASRWPYEPGQDSLPLAGWDGDAVERTLGVYYRVEPKAITDLQAAIREVGAIFVSAYTHKGWDAIKPSAKPPAKHADLPVIAYDGRPSRKGGHAFALVGFNRTGFVIQNSWGKDWGAGGFAVIGYADWLAHAMDAWVAALGVPGVVSGRLATGAGMAGTAAMAGTGADWWCEDKAYEHSIVLGNNGHVDRFDTVDGVTRTLQNQACVLPDRWFRENAEEKKRLVLYVHGGLNSEDDAIKRARAMGRYFLGNGCYPLFLVWKSGLLEAFSAILEDKAAERPAGLAGGPLDWITDKLTDPVIEKTIGRPFARPLWSEMKENAELASASGRGGDLLTDALRALAGSWGDKFELHLVGHSAGSIALGRLLGCLAQKDLIASVKSAHLYAPACTVGFANRHYAPHADIMQRLHLDILADDIEQDDNVAFVYRKSLLYFVSNALEADKRMPVLGLANVYDPDYSGWDGAAATAEDLLNWRAAMETHGIAERLTIHPERKIVTRIGHGPDMEERKADASHGGFDNNVEMIDKTLKRITGAAALKLPVDDLVGY
;
A
#
# COMPACT_ATOMS: atom_id res chain seq x y z
N MET A 1 13.69 -43.61 9.82
CA MET A 1 13.68 -42.14 9.74
C MET A 1 14.82 -41.71 8.82
N ASP A 2 14.70 -42.02 7.54
CA ASP A 2 15.75 -41.77 6.54
C ASP A 2 15.16 -40.99 5.37
N SER A 3 15.92 -40.03 4.84
CA SER A 3 15.63 -39.22 3.64
C SER A 3 14.66 -38.03 3.78
N ALA A 4 14.96 -37.04 4.63
CA ALA A 4 14.62 -35.66 4.28
C ALA A 4 15.85 -35.03 3.61
N LYS A 5 16.05 -35.30 2.32
CA LYS A 5 17.07 -34.58 1.52
C LYS A 5 16.77 -33.08 1.65
N THR A 6 17.74 -32.30 2.13
CA THR A 6 17.69 -30.83 2.08
C THR A 6 17.31 -30.42 0.66
N ARG A 7 16.20 -29.70 0.50
CA ARG A 7 15.79 -29.15 -0.78
C ARG A 7 16.08 -27.65 -0.72
N THR A 8 17.12 -27.22 -1.41
CA THR A 8 17.42 -25.79 -1.57
C THR A 8 16.38 -25.15 -2.49
N LEU A 9 15.22 -24.82 -1.92
CA LEU A 9 14.07 -24.25 -2.64
C LEU A 9 13.97 -22.73 -2.47
N LEU A 10 14.58 -22.20 -1.41
CA LEU A 10 14.62 -20.77 -1.10
C LEU A 10 16.08 -20.33 -1.16
N LEU A 11 16.33 -19.28 -1.94
CA LEU A 11 17.65 -18.67 -2.09
C LEU A 11 17.63 -17.30 -1.41
N MET A 12 18.54 -17.09 -0.47
CA MET A 12 18.67 -15.86 0.32
C MET A 12 20.13 -15.59 0.69
N ARG A 13 20.36 -14.46 1.37
CA ARG A 13 21.70 -14.04 1.80
C ARG A 13 22.44 -15.16 2.54
N GLY A 14 23.70 -15.40 2.17
CA GLY A 14 24.55 -16.45 2.72
C GLY A 14 24.43 -17.82 2.05
N ASN A 15 23.49 -17.99 1.11
CA ASN A 15 23.50 -19.16 0.23
C ASN A 15 24.56 -19.00 -0.88
N ALA A 16 25.19 -20.10 -1.27
CA ALA A 16 26.10 -20.16 -2.40
C ALA A 16 25.85 -21.41 -3.26
N GLY A 17 26.09 -21.32 -4.56
CA GLY A 17 26.01 -22.47 -5.48
C GLY A 17 25.55 -22.13 -6.90
N LYS A 18 25.41 -23.17 -7.72
CA LYS A 18 25.09 -23.05 -9.16
C LYS A 18 23.72 -22.40 -9.40
N GLU A 19 22.78 -22.63 -8.50
CA GLU A 19 21.43 -22.07 -8.51
C GLU A 19 21.48 -20.54 -8.36
N ILE A 20 22.39 -20.02 -7.51
CA ILE A 20 22.62 -18.59 -7.33
C ILE A 20 23.22 -17.96 -8.58
N ALA A 21 24.19 -18.64 -9.21
CA ALA A 21 24.78 -18.15 -10.45
C ALA A 21 23.72 -18.03 -11.57
N ALA A 22 22.78 -18.98 -11.66
CA ALA A 22 21.66 -18.94 -12.59
C ALA A 22 20.66 -17.81 -12.26
N LEU A 23 20.33 -17.64 -10.98
CA LEU A 23 19.52 -16.52 -10.47
C LEU A 23 20.14 -15.18 -10.88
N LYS A 24 21.41 -14.93 -10.53
CA LYS A 24 22.11 -13.67 -10.82
C LYS A 24 22.19 -13.37 -12.32
N LYS A 25 22.45 -14.38 -13.15
CA LYS A 25 22.46 -14.23 -14.62
C LYS A 25 21.10 -13.78 -15.16
N THR A 26 20.02 -14.39 -14.67
CA THR A 26 18.66 -14.11 -15.14
C THR A 26 18.15 -12.79 -14.59
N LEU A 27 18.44 -12.49 -13.32
CA LEU A 27 18.14 -11.22 -12.66
C LEU A 27 18.84 -10.04 -13.35
N ARG A 28 20.12 -10.19 -13.70
CA ARG A 28 20.86 -9.19 -14.48
C ARG A 28 20.20 -8.90 -15.83
N LYS A 29 19.74 -9.95 -16.52
CA LYS A 29 19.01 -9.81 -17.79
C LYS A 29 17.66 -9.10 -17.58
N ALA A 30 16.97 -9.40 -16.48
CA ALA A 30 15.66 -8.82 -16.16
C ALA A 30 15.74 -7.35 -15.74
N LEU A 31 16.81 -6.95 -15.04
CA LEU A 31 17.08 -5.57 -14.63
C LEU A 31 17.62 -4.69 -15.77
N GLY A 32 18.25 -5.29 -16.79
CA GLY A 32 18.74 -4.54 -17.94
C GLY A 32 19.91 -3.61 -17.58
N LYS A 33 19.75 -2.30 -17.82
CA LYS A 33 20.81 -1.30 -17.56
C LYS A 33 21.07 -1.10 -16.07
N ASP A 34 20.01 -1.17 -15.27
CA ASP A 34 20.06 -0.95 -13.81
C ASP A 34 20.81 -2.06 -13.08
N ALA A 35 21.11 -3.16 -13.75
CA ALA A 35 21.97 -4.20 -13.19
C ALA A 35 23.40 -3.71 -12.92
N ALA A 36 23.83 -2.61 -13.54
CA ALA A 36 25.14 -2.00 -13.33
C ALA A 36 25.31 -1.43 -11.91
N ASP A 37 24.21 -1.05 -11.25
CA ASP A 37 24.23 -0.46 -9.90
C ASP A 37 24.48 -1.50 -8.80
N TYR A 38 24.43 -2.78 -9.17
CA TYR A 38 24.59 -3.92 -8.26
C TYR A 38 25.82 -4.74 -8.68
N ALA A 39 26.99 -4.28 -8.26
CA ALA A 39 28.27 -4.93 -8.57
C ALA A 39 28.27 -6.42 -8.22
N GLY A 40 27.61 -6.78 -7.11
CA GLY A 40 27.40 -8.17 -6.69
C GLY A 40 26.74 -9.07 -7.74
N LEU A 41 26.05 -8.56 -8.76
CA LEU A 41 25.43 -9.35 -9.84
C LEU A 41 26.39 -9.81 -10.93
N THR A 42 27.59 -9.23 -11.05
CA THR A 42 28.47 -9.37 -12.23
C THR A 42 29.13 -10.75 -12.38
N ALA A 43 29.53 -11.40 -11.27
CA ALA A 43 30.08 -12.76 -11.25
C ALA A 43 29.92 -13.44 -9.86
N GLY A 44 30.24 -14.73 -9.77
CA GLY A 44 30.22 -15.50 -8.51
C GLY A 44 28.90 -16.22 -8.23
N ASP A 45 28.97 -17.18 -7.31
CA ASP A 45 27.88 -18.08 -6.92
C ASP A 45 27.32 -17.78 -5.53
N GLU A 46 27.71 -16.66 -4.90
CA GLU A 46 27.23 -16.24 -3.59
C GLU A 46 26.07 -15.23 -3.69
N PHE A 47 25.06 -15.44 -2.84
CA PHE A 47 23.94 -14.52 -2.62
C PHE A 47 24.34 -13.51 -1.55
N CYS A 48 24.97 -12.43 -1.98
CA CYS A 48 25.40 -11.31 -1.14
C CYS A 48 24.30 -10.23 -0.99
N ALA A 49 24.55 -9.20 -0.17
CA ALA A 49 23.62 -8.09 0.05
C ALA A 49 23.21 -7.39 -1.26
N ASP A 50 24.15 -7.16 -2.18
CA ASP A 50 23.85 -6.57 -3.50
C ASP A 50 22.88 -7.43 -4.33
N THR A 51 23.04 -8.77 -4.30
CA THR A 51 22.12 -9.68 -4.99
C THR A 51 20.72 -9.63 -4.37
N GLU A 52 20.63 -9.54 -3.05
CA GLU A 52 19.37 -9.39 -2.33
C GLU A 52 18.65 -8.10 -2.71
N THR A 53 19.38 -6.98 -2.69
CA THR A 53 18.81 -5.68 -2.99
C THR A 53 18.36 -5.58 -4.45
N ALA A 54 19.17 -6.09 -5.37
CA ALA A 54 18.77 -6.23 -6.77
C ALA A 54 17.51 -7.08 -6.95
N LEU A 55 17.39 -8.18 -6.19
CA LEU A 55 16.21 -9.03 -6.25
C LEU A 55 14.98 -8.32 -5.70
N ARG A 56 15.09 -7.61 -4.58
CA ARG A 56 14.00 -6.79 -4.02
C ARG A 56 13.50 -5.77 -5.04
N VAL A 57 14.42 -5.04 -5.68
CA VAL A 57 14.09 -4.05 -6.73
C VAL A 57 13.33 -4.69 -7.88
N TRP A 58 13.77 -5.87 -8.34
CA TRP A 58 13.07 -6.57 -9.40
C TRP A 58 11.70 -7.10 -8.95
N GLN A 59 11.60 -7.75 -7.78
CA GLN A 59 10.36 -8.28 -7.20
C GLN A 59 9.32 -7.17 -7.08
N THR A 60 9.73 -6.04 -6.51
CA THR A 60 8.99 -4.78 -6.48
C THR A 60 8.41 -4.46 -7.86
N ARG A 61 9.24 -4.30 -8.91
CA ARG A 61 8.81 -3.92 -10.28
C ARG A 61 7.77 -4.85 -10.93
N VAL A 62 7.81 -6.13 -10.60
CA VAL A 62 6.92 -7.14 -11.20
C VAL A 62 5.70 -7.46 -10.32
N GLY A 63 5.48 -6.74 -9.21
CA GLY A 63 4.33 -6.96 -8.33
C GLY A 63 4.45 -8.19 -7.41
N LEU A 64 5.66 -8.64 -7.13
CA LEU A 64 5.93 -9.64 -6.09
C LEU A 64 6.20 -8.96 -4.75
N VAL A 65 6.12 -9.74 -3.66
CA VAL A 65 6.56 -9.25 -2.36
C VAL A 65 8.08 -9.11 -2.40
N ALA A 66 8.57 -7.90 -2.16
CA ALA A 66 9.98 -7.54 -2.23
C ALA A 66 10.74 -7.98 -0.96
N ASP A 67 10.65 -9.26 -0.62
CA ASP A 67 11.28 -9.85 0.56
C ASP A 67 12.75 -10.22 0.36
N GLY A 68 13.28 -10.11 -0.86
CA GLY A 68 14.65 -10.45 -1.19
C GLY A 68 14.93 -11.95 -1.15
N ILE A 69 13.87 -12.78 -1.11
CA ILE A 69 13.96 -14.24 -1.08
C ILE A 69 13.54 -14.79 -2.44
N ALA A 70 14.45 -15.50 -3.10
CA ALA A 70 14.14 -16.18 -4.35
C ALA A 70 13.65 -17.61 -4.07
N GLY A 71 12.33 -17.77 -3.93
CA GLY A 71 11.67 -19.07 -3.83
C GLY A 71 11.00 -19.53 -5.13
N PRO A 72 10.21 -20.61 -5.09
CA PRO A 72 9.58 -21.19 -6.28
C PRO A 72 8.76 -20.22 -7.13
N ARG A 73 8.02 -19.28 -6.52
CA ARG A 73 7.22 -18.28 -7.24
C ARG A 73 8.13 -17.26 -7.88
N THR A 74 9.05 -16.67 -7.10
CA THR A 74 10.02 -15.69 -7.60
C THR A 74 10.86 -16.28 -8.76
N LEU A 75 11.37 -17.50 -8.61
CA LEU A 75 12.17 -18.19 -9.63
C LEU A 75 11.37 -18.53 -10.89
N ALA A 76 10.09 -18.90 -10.75
CA ALA A 76 9.22 -19.17 -11.90
C ALA A 76 8.91 -17.89 -12.69
N VAL A 77 8.58 -16.78 -12.00
CA VAL A 77 8.31 -15.49 -12.64
C VAL A 77 9.56 -14.92 -13.31
N LEU A 78 10.73 -15.09 -12.69
CA LEU A 78 12.00 -14.65 -13.26
C LEU A 78 12.45 -15.53 -14.45
N GLY A 79 11.84 -16.71 -14.63
CA GLY A 79 12.19 -17.66 -15.70
C GLY A 79 13.42 -18.51 -15.41
N VAL A 80 13.85 -18.61 -14.14
CA VAL A 80 14.91 -19.52 -13.69
C VAL A 80 14.38 -20.95 -13.54
N SER A 81 13.13 -21.07 -13.08
CA SER A 81 12.42 -22.34 -12.91
C SER A 81 11.19 -22.39 -13.84
N PRO A 82 10.73 -23.58 -14.25
CA PRO A 82 9.50 -23.70 -15.03
C PRO A 82 8.28 -23.27 -14.20
N ALA A 83 7.24 -22.79 -14.90
CA ALA A 83 5.95 -22.48 -14.28
C ALA A 83 5.35 -23.73 -13.62
N PRO A 84 4.62 -23.58 -12.49
CA PRO A 84 4.04 -24.70 -11.78
C PRO A 84 2.97 -25.41 -12.63
N THR A 85 3.06 -26.73 -12.73
CA THR A 85 2.09 -27.56 -13.45
C THR A 85 1.29 -28.42 -12.47
N PHE A 86 -0.03 -28.38 -12.56
CA PHE A 86 -0.96 -29.15 -11.73
C PHE A 86 -1.75 -30.16 -12.56
N SER A 87 -2.18 -31.26 -11.94
CA SER A 87 -3.15 -32.19 -12.58
C SER A 87 -4.59 -31.69 -12.46
N VAL A 88 -4.79 -30.58 -11.73
CA VAL A 88 -6.07 -29.91 -11.49
C VAL A 88 -5.96 -28.43 -11.78
N ARG A 89 -7.08 -27.77 -12.07
CA ARG A 89 -7.12 -26.33 -12.28
C ARG A 89 -7.15 -25.59 -10.93
N VAL A 90 -6.09 -24.83 -10.63
CA VAL A 90 -5.99 -24.02 -9.41
C VAL A 90 -5.86 -22.55 -9.80
N ASP A 91 -6.97 -21.80 -9.70
CA ASP A 91 -6.99 -20.36 -9.94
C ASP A 91 -7.82 -19.62 -8.88
N ALA A 92 -7.67 -18.30 -8.84
CA ALA A 92 -8.32 -17.45 -7.84
C ALA A 92 -9.85 -17.49 -7.93
N ALA A 93 -10.43 -17.76 -9.10
CA ALA A 93 -11.88 -17.84 -9.27
C ALA A 93 -12.46 -19.13 -8.66
N VAL A 94 -11.76 -20.25 -8.82
CA VAL A 94 -12.12 -21.52 -8.17
C VAL A 94 -11.91 -21.40 -6.67
N VAL A 95 -10.75 -20.89 -6.23
CA VAL A 95 -10.43 -20.80 -4.79
C VAL A 95 -11.29 -19.76 -4.08
N GLY A 96 -11.64 -18.64 -4.71
CA GLY A 96 -12.55 -17.63 -4.13
C GLY A 96 -13.90 -18.22 -3.71
N LYS A 97 -14.46 -19.14 -4.51
CA LYS A 97 -15.71 -19.85 -4.15
C LYS A 97 -15.56 -20.77 -2.94
N LEU A 98 -14.34 -21.25 -2.67
CA LEU A 98 -14.02 -22.09 -1.52
C LEU A 98 -13.79 -21.26 -0.25
N PHE A 99 -13.73 -19.94 -0.37
CA PHE A 99 -13.40 -18.98 0.69
C PHE A 99 -14.36 -17.76 0.64
N PRO A 100 -15.67 -17.95 0.94
CA PRO A 100 -16.71 -16.94 0.72
C PRO A 100 -16.60 -15.69 1.61
N TYR A 101 -15.83 -15.73 2.70
CA TYR A 101 -15.60 -14.59 3.61
C TYR A 101 -14.19 -14.02 3.49
N THR A 102 -13.47 -14.41 2.44
CA THR A 102 -12.08 -14.03 2.23
C THR A 102 -11.99 -13.11 1.03
N ARG A 103 -11.28 -12.00 1.20
CA ARG A 103 -11.06 -11.05 0.12
C ARG A 103 -10.40 -11.73 -1.08
N THR A 104 -10.97 -11.54 -2.27
CA THR A 104 -10.44 -12.08 -3.52
C THR A 104 -9.02 -11.60 -3.80
N SER A 105 -8.67 -10.37 -3.39
CA SER A 105 -7.30 -9.82 -3.48
C SER A 105 -6.29 -10.62 -2.65
N SER A 106 -6.62 -11.04 -1.43
CA SER A 106 -5.75 -11.90 -0.61
C SER A 106 -5.46 -13.24 -1.28
N ILE A 107 -6.48 -13.85 -1.90
CA ILE A 107 -6.34 -15.11 -2.62
C ILE A 107 -5.50 -14.91 -3.88
N ALA A 108 -5.81 -13.91 -4.70
CA ALA A 108 -5.04 -13.59 -5.91
C ALA A 108 -3.56 -13.33 -5.60
N ARG A 109 -3.27 -12.61 -4.50
CA ARG A 109 -1.91 -12.32 -4.04
C ARG A 109 -1.15 -13.57 -3.61
N ASN A 110 -1.74 -14.42 -2.78
CA ASN A 110 -1.02 -15.46 -2.07
C ASN A 110 -1.12 -16.86 -2.72
N LEU A 111 -2.18 -17.13 -3.47
CA LEU A 111 -2.39 -18.42 -4.13
C LEU A 111 -1.25 -18.78 -5.10
N PRO A 112 -0.67 -17.85 -5.89
CA PRO A 112 0.47 -18.17 -6.74
C PRO A 112 1.70 -18.67 -5.97
N TYR A 113 1.94 -18.17 -4.74
CA TYR A 113 3.02 -18.65 -3.88
C TYR A 113 2.72 -20.06 -3.37
N VAL A 114 1.50 -20.29 -2.88
CA VAL A 114 1.03 -21.62 -2.44
C VAL A 114 1.13 -22.64 -3.57
N ALA A 115 0.66 -22.28 -4.77
CA ALA A 115 0.69 -23.13 -5.95
C ALA A 115 2.14 -23.44 -6.38
N ALA A 116 3.01 -22.44 -6.44
CA ALA A 116 4.42 -22.65 -6.79
C ALA A 116 5.13 -23.57 -5.77
N ALA A 117 4.87 -23.38 -4.47
CA ALA A 117 5.42 -24.24 -3.42
C ALA A 117 4.90 -25.69 -3.52
N LEU A 118 3.58 -25.90 -3.64
CA LEU A 118 3.01 -27.24 -3.78
C LEU A 118 3.57 -27.97 -5.01
N ALA A 119 3.71 -27.28 -6.13
CA ALA A 119 4.32 -27.85 -7.33
C ALA A 119 5.80 -28.22 -7.11
N ALA A 120 6.58 -27.37 -6.46
CA ALA A 120 7.97 -27.66 -6.10
C ALA A 120 8.11 -28.89 -5.19
N PHE A 121 7.10 -29.16 -4.35
CA PHE A 121 7.01 -30.35 -3.52
C PHE A 121 6.32 -31.54 -4.19
N LYS A 122 5.88 -31.43 -5.45
CA LYS A 122 5.11 -32.47 -6.17
C LYS A 122 3.83 -32.86 -5.42
N LEU A 123 3.13 -31.87 -4.89
CA LEU A 123 1.83 -31.96 -4.20
C LEU A 123 0.73 -31.39 -5.12
N THR A 124 0.63 -31.96 -6.33
CA THR A 124 -0.12 -31.36 -7.44
C THR A 124 -1.48 -32.00 -7.71
N ASP A 125 -1.83 -33.06 -6.99
CA ASP A 125 -3.10 -33.77 -7.10
C ASP A 125 -4.23 -33.11 -6.29
N ALA A 126 -5.48 -33.46 -6.62
CA ALA A 126 -6.67 -32.86 -6.03
C ALA A 126 -6.71 -32.97 -4.50
N ASP A 127 -6.29 -34.10 -3.94
CA ASP A 127 -6.34 -34.38 -2.51
C ASP A 127 -5.31 -33.56 -1.73
N MET A 128 -4.09 -33.43 -2.27
CA MET A 128 -3.05 -32.60 -1.66
C MET A 128 -3.37 -31.11 -1.78
N VAL A 129 -3.90 -30.66 -2.92
CA VAL A 129 -4.34 -29.26 -3.09
C VAL A 129 -5.52 -28.96 -2.16
N ALA A 130 -6.52 -29.85 -2.06
CA ALA A 130 -7.65 -29.69 -1.16
C ALA A 130 -7.20 -29.69 0.31
N SER A 131 -6.21 -30.49 0.68
CA SER A 131 -5.63 -30.51 2.04
C SER A 131 -4.91 -29.21 2.37
N ALA A 132 -4.18 -28.64 1.41
CA ALA A 132 -3.53 -27.33 1.58
C ALA A 132 -4.55 -26.21 1.76
N LEU A 133 -5.56 -26.14 0.88
CA LEU A 133 -6.63 -25.14 0.96
C LEU A 133 -7.44 -25.28 2.26
N GLY A 134 -7.79 -26.51 2.65
CA GLY A 134 -8.47 -26.78 3.92
C GLY A 134 -7.65 -26.34 5.13
N THR A 135 -6.33 -26.54 5.10
CA THR A 135 -5.43 -26.08 6.16
C THR A 135 -5.41 -24.55 6.23
N ILE A 136 -5.25 -23.87 5.08
CA ILE A 136 -5.27 -22.41 5.02
C ILE A 136 -6.59 -21.84 5.56
N ARG A 137 -7.74 -22.44 5.20
CA ARG A 137 -9.06 -22.02 5.71
C ARG A 137 -9.17 -22.17 7.22
N ALA A 138 -8.65 -23.26 7.76
CA ALA A 138 -8.72 -23.54 9.19
C ALA A 138 -7.80 -22.65 10.02
N GLU A 139 -6.60 -22.35 9.53
CA GLU A 139 -5.59 -21.58 10.28
C GLU A 139 -5.70 -20.06 10.07
N THR A 140 -5.93 -19.63 8.83
CA THR A 140 -5.67 -18.24 8.43
C THR A 140 -6.80 -17.59 7.64
N GLU A 141 -7.97 -18.27 7.50
CA GLU A 141 -9.20 -17.95 6.74
C GLU A 141 -9.12 -16.82 5.69
N GLY A 142 -8.73 -15.61 6.08
CA GLY A 142 -8.30 -14.52 5.21
C GLY A 142 -7.22 -14.84 4.15
N PHE A 143 -6.66 -16.06 4.09
CA PHE A 143 -5.68 -16.49 3.07
C PHE A 143 -4.43 -15.59 3.05
N VAL A 144 -3.96 -15.20 4.23
CA VAL A 144 -2.75 -14.40 4.44
C VAL A 144 -1.86 -15.14 5.43
N PRO A 145 -0.54 -15.19 5.23
CA PRO A 145 0.35 -15.69 6.26
C PRO A 145 0.32 -14.74 7.47
N ILE A 146 -0.11 -15.25 8.63
CA ILE A 146 -0.24 -14.46 9.86
C ILE A 146 0.70 -14.97 10.94
N ALA A 147 1.06 -14.09 11.86
CA ALA A 147 1.64 -14.47 13.14
C ALA A 147 0.54 -14.62 14.17
N GLU A 148 0.67 -15.61 15.04
CA GLU A 148 -0.22 -15.84 16.16
C GLU A 148 -0.25 -14.61 17.07
N LEU A 149 -1.43 -14.26 17.58
CA LEU A 149 -1.64 -13.16 18.51
C LEU A 149 -1.66 -13.66 19.96
N PRO A 150 -1.27 -12.82 20.94
CA PRO A 150 -1.41 -13.16 22.34
C PRO A 150 -2.87 -13.49 22.70
N SER A 151 -3.07 -14.57 23.45
CA SER A 151 -4.36 -15.04 23.92
C SER A 151 -4.20 -15.73 25.28
N HIS A 152 -5.31 -15.93 26.00
CA HIS A 152 -5.29 -16.69 27.25
C HIS A 152 -4.87 -18.17 27.08
N PHE A 153 -4.87 -18.69 25.84
CA PHE A 153 -4.42 -20.05 25.55
C PHE A 153 -2.90 -20.16 25.36
N ASN A 154 -2.24 -19.08 24.93
CA ASN A 154 -0.80 -19.06 24.68
C ASN A 154 -0.02 -18.19 25.67
N THR A 155 -0.71 -17.38 26.47
CA THR A 155 -0.13 -16.46 27.45
C THR A 155 -0.67 -16.79 28.84
N LEU A 156 0.21 -17.13 29.78
CA LEU A 156 -0.18 -17.40 31.15
C LEU A 156 -0.60 -16.09 31.87
N PRO A 157 -1.61 -16.12 32.76
CA PRO A 157 -2.02 -14.93 33.50
C PRO A 157 -0.85 -14.28 34.25
N GLY A 158 -0.67 -12.97 34.06
CA GLY A 158 0.41 -12.20 34.71
C GLY A 158 1.82 -12.43 34.16
N GLN A 159 1.96 -13.14 33.04
CA GLN A 159 3.24 -13.46 32.41
C GLN A 159 3.38 -12.77 31.03
N PRO A 160 4.61 -12.67 30.49
CA PRO A 160 4.84 -12.11 29.15
C PRO A 160 4.06 -12.85 28.05
N PRO A 161 3.75 -12.18 26.92
CA PRO A 161 3.07 -12.80 25.78
C PRO A 161 3.73 -14.12 25.33
N PHE A 162 2.93 -15.13 25.01
CA PHE A 162 3.36 -16.47 24.58
C PHE A 162 4.11 -17.30 25.63
N SER A 163 4.11 -16.87 26.90
CA SER A 163 4.76 -17.59 28.01
C SER A 163 4.31 -19.04 28.21
N ALA A 164 3.11 -19.42 27.75
CA ALA A 164 2.66 -20.82 27.83
C ALA A 164 3.43 -21.77 26.88
N TYR A 165 4.24 -21.21 25.97
CA TYR A 165 5.12 -21.95 25.08
C TYR A 165 6.55 -22.06 25.59
N ASP A 166 6.95 -21.27 26.59
CA ASP A 166 8.27 -21.41 27.20
C ASP A 166 8.40 -22.82 27.82
N GLY A 167 9.54 -23.49 27.58
CA GLY A 167 9.77 -24.87 28.02
C GLY A 167 9.08 -25.98 27.20
N ARG A 168 8.37 -25.65 26.11
CA ARG A 168 7.65 -26.60 25.25
C ARG A 168 8.12 -26.54 23.80
N LEU A 169 7.92 -27.61 23.03
CA LEU A 169 8.23 -27.65 21.58
C LEU A 169 9.68 -27.27 21.23
N GLY A 170 10.62 -27.58 22.13
CA GLY A 170 12.04 -27.25 22.00
C GLY A 170 12.42 -25.86 22.49
N ASN A 171 11.47 -25.03 22.95
CA ASN A 171 11.76 -23.74 23.58
C ASN A 171 12.46 -23.98 24.92
N ALA A 172 13.66 -23.42 25.09
CA ALA A 172 14.53 -23.70 26.23
C ALA A 172 14.86 -22.45 27.05
N GLN A 173 14.65 -21.26 26.49
CA GLN A 173 14.95 -19.97 27.16
C GLN A 173 13.67 -19.16 27.40
N PRO A 174 13.60 -18.36 28.47
CA PRO A 174 12.52 -17.38 28.65
C PRO A 174 12.40 -16.46 27.43
N GLY A 175 11.19 -16.27 26.93
CA GLY A 175 10.93 -15.48 25.72
C GLY A 175 11.04 -16.26 24.40
N ASP A 176 11.45 -17.53 24.42
CA ASP A 176 11.41 -18.40 23.24
C ASP A 176 9.97 -18.58 22.73
N GLY A 177 8.98 -18.59 23.61
CA GLY A 177 7.58 -18.64 23.24
C GLY A 177 7.18 -17.49 22.32
N ALA A 178 7.63 -16.26 22.63
CA ALA A 178 7.36 -15.09 21.79
C ALA A 178 8.20 -15.11 20.49
N ARG A 179 9.44 -15.58 20.57
CA ARG A 179 10.36 -15.69 19.42
C ARG A 179 9.88 -16.73 18.41
N PHE A 180 9.46 -17.91 18.85
CA PHE A 180 9.04 -19.05 18.02
C PHE A 180 7.52 -19.32 18.08
N ARG A 181 6.71 -18.27 18.16
CA ARG A 181 5.24 -18.35 18.09
C ARG A 181 4.74 -18.82 16.71
N GLY A 182 3.46 -19.18 16.61
CA GLY A 182 2.84 -19.62 15.37
C GLY A 182 2.99 -18.60 14.24
N ARG A 183 3.46 -19.02 13.06
CA ARG A 183 3.58 -18.17 11.86
C ARG A 183 3.22 -18.90 10.56
N GLY A 184 2.78 -18.14 9.56
CA GLY A 184 2.52 -18.62 8.20
C GLY A 184 1.20 -19.38 8.05
N PHE A 185 0.98 -19.99 6.88
CA PHE A 185 -0.29 -20.68 6.56
C PHE A 185 -0.58 -21.94 7.40
N VAL A 186 0.45 -22.52 8.01
CA VAL A 186 0.36 -23.74 8.83
C VAL A 186 0.56 -23.45 10.33
N GLN A 187 0.69 -22.17 10.71
CA GLN A 187 0.96 -21.74 12.09
C GLN A 187 2.12 -22.53 12.73
N LEU A 188 3.32 -22.43 12.13
CA LEU A 188 4.51 -23.13 12.60
C LEU A 188 4.93 -22.60 13.99
N THR A 189 4.91 -23.46 15.02
CA THR A 189 5.18 -23.07 16.42
C THR A 189 6.29 -23.92 17.06
N GLY A 190 7.16 -23.27 17.83
CA GLY A 190 8.20 -23.87 18.67
C GLY A 190 9.57 -24.01 18.00
N ARG A 191 10.64 -23.72 18.75
CA ARG A 191 12.04 -23.73 18.28
C ARG A 191 12.41 -24.99 17.50
N ALA A 192 12.03 -26.18 17.99
CA ALA A 192 12.36 -27.44 17.33
C ALA A 192 11.77 -27.53 15.90
N ASN A 193 10.57 -26.96 15.69
CA ASN A 193 9.95 -26.92 14.36
C ASN A 193 10.65 -25.90 13.45
N TYR A 194 11.00 -24.72 13.96
CA TYR A 194 11.75 -23.71 13.19
C TYR A 194 13.11 -24.27 12.74
N GLU A 195 13.85 -24.95 13.61
CA GLU A 195 15.12 -25.59 13.26
C GLU A 195 14.94 -26.74 12.26
N LYS A 196 13.94 -27.60 12.48
CA LYS A 196 13.66 -28.74 11.60
C LYS A 196 13.30 -28.29 10.19
N TYR A 197 12.32 -27.40 10.06
CA TYR A 197 11.85 -26.98 8.74
C TYR A 197 12.78 -25.96 8.09
N GLY A 198 13.55 -25.20 8.87
CA GLY A 198 14.69 -24.43 8.36
C GLY A 198 15.70 -25.32 7.63
N LYS A 199 16.10 -26.46 8.23
CA LYS A 199 16.99 -27.45 7.58
C LYS A 199 16.37 -28.08 6.32
N VAL A 200 15.06 -28.36 6.32
CA VAL A 200 14.35 -28.92 5.16
C VAL A 200 14.38 -27.96 3.97
N LEU A 201 14.14 -26.67 4.24
CA LEU A 201 14.07 -25.61 3.24
C LEU A 201 15.45 -25.02 2.88
N GLY A 202 16.50 -25.33 3.64
CA GLY A 202 17.85 -24.83 3.42
C GLY A 202 18.06 -23.39 3.90
N ILE A 203 17.30 -22.94 4.90
CA ILE A 203 17.33 -21.56 5.40
C ILE A 203 17.53 -21.51 6.94
N PRO A 204 18.23 -20.50 7.48
CA PRO A 204 18.44 -20.32 8.93
C PRO A 204 17.19 -19.76 9.62
N LEU A 205 16.08 -20.50 9.55
CA LEU A 205 14.76 -20.04 9.99
C LEU A 205 14.68 -19.72 11.50
N ALA A 206 15.51 -20.37 12.33
CA ALA A 206 15.55 -20.10 13.77
C ALA A 206 16.28 -18.78 14.12
N ASP A 207 17.20 -18.34 13.26
CA ASP A 207 17.94 -17.09 13.42
C ASP A 207 17.08 -15.89 12.97
N ASN A 208 16.18 -16.11 12.01
CA ASN A 208 15.21 -15.13 11.56
C ASN A 208 13.76 -15.69 11.54
N PRO A 209 13.11 -15.91 12.72
CA PRO A 209 11.79 -16.52 12.79
C PRO A 209 10.68 -15.76 12.04
N ASP A 210 10.78 -14.44 11.94
CA ASP A 210 9.74 -13.62 11.29
C ASP A 210 9.62 -13.86 9.78
N CYS A 211 10.68 -14.36 9.13
CA CYS A 211 10.59 -14.73 7.72
C CYS A 211 9.60 -15.86 7.45
N ALA A 212 9.18 -16.64 8.47
CA ALA A 212 8.11 -17.63 8.36
C ALA A 212 6.75 -17.04 7.94
N SER A 213 6.56 -15.73 8.10
CA SER A 213 5.36 -15.00 7.65
C SER A 213 5.50 -14.43 6.23
N ALA A 214 6.67 -14.47 5.60
CA ALA A 214 6.83 -14.06 4.20
C ALA A 214 6.05 -15.04 3.31
N PRO A 215 5.23 -14.60 2.32
CA PRO A 215 4.36 -15.49 1.55
C PRO A 215 5.09 -16.65 0.88
N GLU A 216 6.30 -16.41 0.35
CA GLU A 216 7.15 -17.40 -0.28
C GLU A 216 7.59 -18.48 0.72
N VAL A 217 8.08 -18.07 1.90
CA VAL A 217 8.52 -18.98 2.97
C VAL A 217 7.34 -19.71 3.59
N ALA A 218 6.25 -19.00 3.91
CA ALA A 218 5.03 -19.55 4.48
C ALA A 218 4.41 -20.63 3.58
N ALA A 219 4.38 -20.40 2.26
CA ALA A 219 3.91 -21.38 1.28
C ALA A 219 4.81 -22.61 1.23
N CYS A 220 6.14 -22.42 1.26
CA CYS A 220 7.10 -23.52 1.32
C CYS A 220 6.99 -24.31 2.63
N LEU A 221 6.74 -23.65 3.76
CA LEU A 221 6.50 -24.30 5.05
C LEU A 221 5.24 -25.15 5.04
N LEU A 222 4.13 -24.64 4.50
CA LEU A 222 2.89 -25.42 4.31
C LEU A 222 3.15 -26.67 3.46
N ALA A 223 3.81 -26.51 2.31
CA ALA A 223 4.12 -27.62 1.42
C ALA A 223 5.09 -28.64 2.05
N ALA A 224 6.12 -28.18 2.78
CA ALA A 224 7.05 -29.03 3.49
C ALA A 224 6.37 -29.83 4.60
N TYR A 225 5.43 -29.20 5.33
CA TYR A 225 4.68 -29.87 6.39
C TYR A 225 3.77 -30.97 5.83
N LEU A 226 3.08 -30.69 4.72
CA LEU A 226 2.26 -31.68 4.02
C LEU A 226 3.11 -32.83 3.45
N ASP A 227 4.26 -32.53 2.83
CA ASP A 227 5.16 -33.54 2.27
C ASP A 227 5.72 -34.46 3.36
N ALA A 228 6.15 -33.90 4.50
CA ALA A 228 6.65 -34.66 5.65
C ALA A 228 5.60 -35.65 6.21
N ASN A 229 4.32 -35.35 6.03
CA ASN A 229 3.20 -36.16 6.52
C ASN A 229 2.42 -36.88 5.41
N ARG A 230 2.92 -36.85 4.17
CA ARG A 230 2.20 -37.31 2.96
C ARG A 230 1.62 -38.72 3.12
N ALA A 231 2.42 -39.68 3.59
CA ALA A 231 1.98 -41.07 3.72
C ALA A 231 0.81 -41.25 4.70
N ALA A 232 0.86 -40.55 5.85
CA ALA A 232 -0.21 -40.58 6.84
C ALA A 232 -1.47 -39.86 6.34
N LEU A 233 -1.29 -38.73 5.65
CA LEU A 233 -2.38 -37.97 5.06
C LEU A 233 -3.10 -38.78 3.97
N THR A 234 -2.37 -39.36 3.01
CA THR A 234 -2.95 -40.22 1.97
C THR A 234 -3.74 -41.39 2.55
N LYS A 235 -3.22 -42.03 3.62
CA LYS A 235 -3.93 -43.13 4.30
C LYS A 235 -5.24 -42.67 4.97
N ALA A 236 -5.27 -41.47 5.53
CA ALA A 236 -6.47 -40.90 6.14
C ALA A 236 -7.51 -40.52 5.07
N LEU A 237 -7.08 -39.85 4.01
CA LEU A 237 -7.94 -39.40 2.90
C LEU A 237 -8.55 -40.59 2.14
N ALA A 238 -7.80 -41.69 1.97
CA ALA A 238 -8.31 -42.92 1.37
C ALA A 238 -9.47 -43.55 2.15
N LYS A 239 -9.61 -43.23 3.44
CA LYS A 239 -10.71 -43.67 4.31
C LYS A 239 -11.77 -42.59 4.55
N ASP A 240 -11.64 -41.44 3.88
CA ASP A 240 -12.43 -40.23 4.12
C ASP A 240 -12.39 -39.74 5.59
N ASP A 241 -11.33 -40.07 6.33
CA ASP A 241 -11.15 -39.68 7.73
C ASP A 241 -10.49 -38.30 7.83
N LEU A 242 -11.29 -37.26 7.59
CA LEU A 242 -10.84 -35.87 7.61
C LEU A 242 -10.39 -35.41 9.00
N LYS A 243 -10.86 -36.05 10.07
CA LYS A 243 -10.43 -35.78 11.45
C LYS A 243 -8.99 -36.22 11.68
N VAL A 244 -8.64 -37.42 11.22
CA VAL A 244 -7.25 -37.90 11.26
C VAL A 244 -6.38 -37.09 10.30
N ALA A 245 -6.86 -36.78 9.09
CA ALA A 245 -6.14 -35.93 8.13
C ALA A 245 -5.77 -34.57 8.75
N ARG A 246 -6.71 -33.91 9.42
CA ARG A 246 -6.47 -32.62 10.08
C ARG A 246 -5.47 -32.72 11.25
N ARG A 247 -5.59 -33.75 12.09
CA ARG A 247 -4.65 -34.00 13.20
C ARG A 247 -3.23 -34.25 12.73
N VAL A 248 -3.07 -34.95 11.61
CA VAL A 248 -1.76 -35.23 11.01
C VAL A 248 -1.07 -33.94 10.57
N VAL A 249 -1.80 -32.97 10.02
CA VAL A 249 -1.22 -31.73 9.51
C VAL A 249 -1.01 -30.67 10.61
N ASN A 250 -1.81 -30.61 11.68
CA ASN A 250 -1.72 -29.50 12.65
C ASN A 250 -1.62 -29.93 14.12
N GLY A 251 -1.49 -31.23 14.41
CA GLY A 251 -1.35 -31.75 15.77
C GLY A 251 -2.63 -31.75 16.61
N GLY A 252 -3.74 -31.19 16.11
CA GLY A 252 -5.03 -31.09 16.79
C GLY A 252 -6.24 -31.14 15.84
N SER A 253 -7.45 -30.96 16.38
CA SER A 253 -8.71 -30.92 15.61
C SER A 253 -9.41 -29.56 15.63
N HIS A 254 -8.70 -28.49 16.03
CA HIS A 254 -9.21 -27.13 15.90
C HIS A 254 -9.42 -26.78 14.42
N GLY A 255 -10.52 -26.08 14.11
CA GLY A 255 -10.89 -25.72 12.74
C GLY A 255 -11.30 -26.91 11.85
N LEU A 256 -11.62 -28.08 12.43
CA LEU A 256 -11.95 -29.29 11.67
C LEU A 256 -13.15 -29.10 10.71
N GLU A 257 -14.18 -28.38 11.13
CA GLU A 257 -15.34 -28.07 10.29
C GLU A 257 -14.91 -27.28 9.04
N ARG A 258 -14.24 -26.14 9.25
CA ARG A 258 -13.69 -25.30 8.17
C ARG A 258 -12.77 -26.08 7.23
N PHE A 259 -11.91 -26.93 7.78
CA PHE A 259 -11.04 -27.82 7.01
C PHE A 259 -11.86 -28.80 6.16
N SER A 260 -12.82 -29.48 6.79
CA SER A 260 -13.61 -30.55 6.14
C SER A 260 -14.51 -30.01 5.05
N ASP A 261 -15.16 -28.87 5.29
CA ASP A 261 -16.05 -28.22 4.32
C ASP A 261 -15.27 -27.76 3.09
N THR A 262 -14.15 -27.08 3.33
CA THR A 262 -13.27 -26.62 2.25
C THR A 262 -12.67 -27.80 1.50
N PHE A 263 -12.21 -28.85 2.20
CA PHE A 263 -11.64 -30.03 1.57
C PHE A 263 -12.64 -30.72 0.64
N ARG A 264 -13.88 -30.95 1.10
CA ARG A 264 -14.93 -31.59 0.28
C ARG A 264 -15.30 -30.73 -0.93
N ALA A 265 -15.52 -29.44 -0.70
CA ALA A 265 -15.86 -28.50 -1.78
C ALA A 265 -14.71 -28.39 -2.80
N ALA A 266 -13.46 -28.32 -2.34
CA ALA A 266 -12.29 -28.27 -3.20
C ALA A 266 -12.14 -29.56 -4.02
N ARG A 267 -12.23 -30.73 -3.38
CA ARG A 267 -12.12 -32.02 -4.07
C ARG A 267 -13.18 -32.18 -5.16
N GLN A 268 -14.40 -31.69 -4.94
CA GLN A 268 -15.46 -31.66 -5.97
C GLN A 268 -15.17 -30.66 -7.09
N ALA A 269 -14.81 -29.42 -6.75
CA ALA A 269 -14.54 -28.36 -7.72
C ALA A 269 -13.31 -28.66 -8.60
N LEU A 270 -12.29 -29.30 -8.04
CA LEU A 270 -11.03 -29.63 -8.72
C LEU A 270 -11.14 -30.90 -9.58
N ALA A 271 -12.05 -31.82 -9.28
CA ALA A 271 -12.26 -33.07 -10.04
C ALA A 271 -13.13 -32.90 -11.30
N ALA A 272 -13.92 -31.84 -11.40
CA ALA A 272 -14.95 -31.67 -12.44
C ALA A 272 -14.43 -31.13 -13.80
N VAL A 273 -13.12 -30.95 -13.98
CA VAL A 273 -12.55 -30.35 -15.20
C VAL A 273 -11.74 -31.40 -15.99
N PRO A 274 -12.22 -31.92 -17.13
CA PRO A 274 -11.44 -32.85 -17.94
C PRO A 274 -10.23 -32.14 -18.58
N MET A 275 -9.08 -32.81 -18.57
CA MET A 275 -7.86 -32.38 -19.26
C MET A 275 -8.11 -32.27 -20.77
N VAL A 276 -8.10 -31.05 -21.32
CA VAL A 276 -7.95 -30.86 -22.77
C VAL A 276 -6.48 -31.16 -23.11
N GLY A 277 -6.28 -32.14 -23.97
CA GLY A 277 -4.98 -32.74 -24.27
C GLY A 277 -3.89 -31.73 -24.64
N VAL A 278 -2.71 -31.93 -24.05
CA VAL A 278 -1.47 -31.21 -24.34
C VAL A 278 -1.11 -31.35 -25.82
N ALA A 279 -1.28 -30.27 -26.59
CA ALA A 279 -0.63 -30.16 -27.89
C ALA A 279 0.89 -30.04 -27.66
N LYS A 280 1.65 -30.96 -28.24
CA LYS A 280 3.13 -31.02 -28.15
C LYS A 280 3.76 -29.66 -28.48
N MET A 281 4.59 -29.15 -27.57
CA MET A 281 5.50 -28.02 -27.81
C MET A 281 6.41 -28.31 -29.01
N ALA A 282 6.32 -27.51 -30.06
CA ALA A 282 7.32 -27.43 -31.11
C ALA A 282 8.52 -26.60 -30.63
N LYS A 283 9.73 -27.04 -30.99
CA LYS A 283 11.02 -26.36 -30.69
C LYS A 283 11.10 -24.99 -31.37
N PRO A 284 11.85 -24.02 -30.80
CA PRO A 284 11.99 -22.70 -31.39
C PRO A 284 12.99 -22.73 -32.55
N GLY A 285 12.53 -22.34 -33.75
CA GLY A 285 13.39 -22.18 -34.91
C GLY A 285 12.70 -21.55 -36.12
N SER A 286 13.13 -20.33 -36.44
CA SER A 286 12.96 -19.59 -37.70
C SER A 286 11.58 -19.02 -38.08
N VAL A 287 11.64 -17.78 -38.54
CA VAL A 287 10.56 -16.88 -38.94
C VAL A 287 10.15 -17.16 -40.39
N ALA A 288 8.86 -17.38 -40.64
CA ALA A 288 8.22 -17.21 -41.96
C ALA A 288 6.71 -16.92 -41.80
N PRO A 289 6.09 -16.11 -42.69
CA PRO A 289 4.74 -15.56 -42.51
C PRO A 289 3.62 -16.57 -42.87
N PRO A 290 2.39 -16.41 -42.35
CA PRO A 290 1.36 -17.43 -42.54
C PRO A 290 0.65 -17.30 -43.89
N GLU A 291 0.70 -18.38 -44.68
CA GLU A 291 -0.21 -18.64 -45.78
C GLU A 291 -1.55 -19.24 -45.29
N LYS A 292 -2.60 -18.97 -46.07
CA LYS A 292 -4.02 -19.30 -45.86
C LYS A 292 -4.31 -20.80 -45.94
N PHE A 293 -5.22 -21.31 -45.10
CA PHE A 293 -5.94 -22.57 -45.33
C PHE A 293 -7.37 -22.51 -44.73
N PRO A 294 -8.32 -23.37 -45.18
CA PRO A 294 -9.66 -22.96 -45.55
C PRO A 294 -10.73 -23.32 -44.51
N SER A 295 -11.90 -22.72 -44.71
CA SER A 295 -13.12 -22.87 -43.93
C SER A 295 -13.67 -24.30 -43.91
N GLY A 296 -13.90 -24.85 -42.71
CA GLY A 296 -14.73 -26.03 -42.45
C GLY A 296 -15.70 -25.74 -41.30
N ARG A 297 -17.01 -25.87 -41.58
CA ARG A 297 -18.15 -25.56 -40.70
C ARG A 297 -18.19 -26.45 -39.44
N THR A 298 -18.47 -25.86 -38.29
CA THR A 298 -19.06 -26.55 -37.12
C THR A 298 -20.20 -25.71 -36.52
N ALA A 299 -21.26 -26.41 -36.14
CA ALA A 299 -22.58 -25.91 -35.74
C ALA A 299 -22.59 -25.18 -34.38
N PRO A 300 -23.58 -24.31 -34.09
CA PRO A 300 -23.56 -23.46 -32.89
C PRO A 300 -23.94 -24.23 -31.62
N ALA A 301 -23.13 -24.07 -30.56
CA ALA A 301 -23.44 -24.52 -29.21
C ALA A 301 -24.41 -23.52 -28.52
N PRO A 302 -25.32 -23.98 -27.64
CA PRO A 302 -26.26 -23.11 -26.93
C PRO A 302 -25.55 -22.19 -25.92
N ALA A 303 -26.00 -20.94 -25.85
CA ALA A 303 -25.43 -19.88 -25.03
C ALA A 303 -25.49 -20.20 -23.53
N ALA A 304 -24.35 -20.57 -22.94
CA ALA A 304 -24.18 -20.62 -21.49
C ALA A 304 -24.13 -19.18 -20.93
N ARG A 305 -24.90 -18.93 -19.86
CA ARG A 305 -24.95 -17.65 -19.14
C ARG A 305 -23.53 -17.16 -18.82
N ARG A 306 -23.16 -15.99 -19.33
CA ARG A 306 -21.90 -15.31 -19.02
C ARG A 306 -21.92 -14.89 -17.54
N ALA A 307 -20.84 -15.16 -16.81
CA ALA A 307 -20.76 -14.93 -15.36
C ALA A 307 -20.94 -13.43 -15.01
N SER A 308 -21.29 -13.16 -13.74
CA SER A 308 -21.67 -11.84 -13.21
C SER A 308 -20.77 -10.70 -13.69
N LEU A 309 -21.41 -9.63 -14.16
CA LEU A 309 -20.79 -8.38 -14.59
C LEU A 309 -20.58 -7.51 -13.32
N ASN A 310 -19.33 -7.14 -13.05
CA ASN A 310 -18.83 -6.70 -11.74
C ASN A 310 -18.53 -5.18 -11.64
N VAL A 311 -19.30 -4.30 -12.32
CA VAL A 311 -19.19 -2.86 -12.04
C VAL A 311 -20.19 -2.44 -10.96
N THR A 312 -19.72 -1.63 -10.01
CA THR A 312 -20.53 -1.03 -8.95
C THR A 312 -20.72 0.46 -9.22
N PRO A 313 -21.89 1.06 -8.95
CA PRO A 313 -22.08 2.52 -9.07
C PRO A 313 -21.07 3.31 -8.26
N ASP A 314 -20.59 4.44 -8.77
CA ASP A 314 -19.65 5.30 -8.05
C ASP A 314 -20.34 5.95 -6.81
N ALA A 315 -19.72 5.86 -5.63
CA ALA A 315 -20.18 6.57 -4.43
C ALA A 315 -20.18 8.09 -4.66
N THR A 316 -21.08 8.85 -4.02
CA THR A 316 -21.12 10.32 -4.18
C THR A 316 -19.85 10.97 -3.62
N ASP A 317 -19.12 11.75 -4.42
CA ASP A 317 -17.95 12.54 -4.00
C ASP A 317 -18.10 13.98 -4.50
N LEU A 318 -18.10 14.94 -3.58
CA LEU A 318 -18.29 16.36 -3.89
C LEU A 318 -17.11 16.99 -4.63
N ARG A 319 -15.97 16.29 -4.72
CA ARG A 319 -14.77 16.75 -5.44
C ARG A 319 -14.78 16.36 -6.92
N ASP A 320 -15.72 15.53 -7.36
CA ASP A 320 -15.88 15.20 -8.78
C ASP A 320 -16.15 16.47 -9.58
N ARG A 321 -15.30 16.74 -10.58
CA ARG A 321 -15.46 17.93 -11.43
C ARG A 321 -16.63 17.71 -12.39
N PRO A 322 -17.70 18.52 -12.35
CA PRO A 322 -18.80 18.37 -13.29
C PRO A 322 -18.35 18.80 -14.69
N TYR A 323 -18.77 18.03 -15.70
CA TYR A 323 -18.62 18.42 -17.10
C TYR A 323 -19.59 19.55 -17.42
N GLN A 324 -19.06 20.64 -17.99
CA GLN A 324 -19.86 21.76 -18.48
C GLN A 324 -19.76 21.81 -20.00
N PRO A 325 -20.81 21.43 -20.75
CA PRO A 325 -20.75 21.39 -22.21
C PRO A 325 -20.67 22.80 -22.80
N PRO A 326 -19.93 23.00 -23.91
CA PRO A 326 -19.97 24.25 -24.64
C PRO A 326 -21.37 24.48 -25.26
N PRO A 327 -21.85 25.73 -25.32
CA PRO A 327 -23.17 26.04 -25.88
C PRO A 327 -23.13 25.97 -27.42
N VAL A 328 -23.22 24.75 -27.97
CA VAL A 328 -23.22 24.49 -29.42
C VAL A 328 -24.43 23.67 -29.83
N SER A 329 -24.99 23.95 -31.02
CA SER A 329 -26.04 23.12 -31.58
C SER A 329 -25.48 21.73 -31.94
N LEU A 330 -26.18 20.69 -31.52
CA LEU A 330 -25.81 19.29 -31.79
C LEU A 330 -26.50 18.79 -33.07
N PRO A 331 -25.82 17.95 -33.87
CA PRO A 331 -26.44 17.29 -35.01
C PRO A 331 -27.49 16.25 -34.55
N GLN A 332 -28.33 15.78 -35.45
CA GLN A 332 -29.35 14.76 -35.13
C GLN A 332 -28.76 13.35 -34.92
N LEU A 333 -27.55 13.14 -35.44
CA LEU A 333 -26.78 11.90 -35.31
C LEU A 333 -25.29 12.24 -35.35
N PHE A 334 -24.48 11.41 -34.72
CA PHE A 334 -23.02 11.52 -34.71
C PHE A 334 -22.39 10.15 -34.41
N PRO A 335 -21.31 9.76 -35.10
CA PRO A 335 -20.77 10.37 -36.33
C PRO A 335 -21.76 10.29 -37.51
N GLU A 336 -21.53 11.04 -38.59
CA GLU A 336 -22.39 10.91 -39.79
C GLU A 336 -22.28 9.52 -40.45
N ASP A 337 -23.24 9.12 -41.28
CA ASP A 337 -23.21 7.79 -41.93
C ASP A 337 -21.93 7.55 -42.74
N ALA A 338 -21.43 8.58 -43.42
CA ALA A 338 -20.16 8.51 -44.13
C ALA A 338 -18.96 8.26 -43.18
N ASP A 339 -19.02 8.86 -41.99
CA ASP A 339 -18.04 8.72 -40.93
C ASP A 339 -18.15 7.37 -40.21
N ILE A 340 -19.35 6.81 -40.04
CA ILE A 340 -19.54 5.45 -39.51
C ILE A 340 -18.83 4.44 -40.42
N ARG A 341 -19.08 4.52 -41.73
CA ARG A 341 -18.46 3.63 -42.72
C ARG A 341 -16.94 3.72 -42.69
N ARG A 342 -16.40 4.93 -42.51
CA ARG A 342 -14.97 5.19 -42.49
C ARG A 342 -14.35 4.77 -41.16
N PHE A 343 -14.95 5.15 -40.04
CA PHE A 343 -14.32 5.09 -38.72
C PHE A 343 -14.64 3.79 -37.99
N MET A 344 -15.91 3.40 -37.87
CA MET A 344 -16.27 2.16 -37.15
C MET A 344 -15.73 0.93 -37.89
N GLY A 345 -15.84 0.93 -39.22
CA GLY A 345 -15.24 -0.12 -40.07
C GLY A 345 -13.72 -0.22 -39.92
N ALA A 346 -13.01 0.92 -39.96
CA ALA A 346 -11.56 0.93 -39.78
C ALA A 346 -11.15 0.55 -38.35
N TYR A 347 -11.93 0.94 -37.33
CA TYR A 347 -11.65 0.62 -35.92
C TYR A 347 -11.79 -0.88 -35.63
N THR A 348 -12.86 -1.53 -36.12
CA THR A 348 -13.01 -2.99 -36.03
C THR A 348 -11.86 -3.71 -36.75
N GLN A 349 -11.41 -3.20 -37.90
CA GLN A 349 -10.27 -3.76 -38.65
C GLN A 349 -8.92 -3.54 -37.94
N ALA A 350 -8.77 -2.45 -37.19
CA ALA A 350 -7.58 -2.17 -36.39
C ALA A 350 -7.39 -3.14 -35.21
N GLY A 351 -8.40 -3.96 -34.90
CA GLY A 351 -8.34 -4.99 -33.86
C GLY A 351 -8.51 -4.44 -32.44
N LEU A 352 -9.18 -3.30 -32.29
CA LEU A 352 -9.35 -2.59 -31.02
C LEU A 352 -10.71 -2.84 -30.33
N VAL A 353 -11.57 -3.67 -30.93
CA VAL A 353 -12.76 -4.22 -30.27
C VAL A 353 -12.33 -5.46 -29.48
N LEU A 354 -12.20 -5.29 -28.18
CA LEU A 354 -11.65 -6.30 -27.26
C LEU A 354 -12.70 -7.34 -26.85
N ASP A 355 -12.23 -8.47 -26.31
CA ASP A 355 -13.06 -9.51 -25.72
C ASP A 355 -12.59 -9.81 -24.30
N GLN A 356 -13.42 -9.46 -23.31
CA GLN A 356 -13.13 -9.72 -21.89
C GLN A 356 -13.30 -11.19 -21.50
N GLY A 357 -13.99 -12.00 -22.31
CA GLY A 357 -14.33 -13.38 -21.96
C GLY A 357 -15.29 -13.47 -20.76
N GLN A 358 -14.98 -14.34 -19.81
CA GLN A 358 -15.85 -14.67 -18.66
C GLN A 358 -15.41 -14.02 -17.34
N GLU A 359 -14.39 -13.16 -17.37
CA GLU A 359 -13.91 -12.44 -16.19
C GLU A 359 -14.71 -11.15 -16.02
N GLY A 360 -15.00 -10.77 -14.77
CA GLY A 360 -15.68 -9.51 -14.44
C GLY A 360 -14.81 -8.26 -14.57
N ALA A 361 -13.89 -8.22 -15.54
CA ALA A 361 -12.94 -7.14 -15.77
C ALA A 361 -13.52 -5.94 -16.56
N CYS A 362 -14.84 -5.75 -16.55
CA CYS A 362 -15.53 -4.85 -17.46
C CYS A 362 -15.10 -3.37 -17.35
N THR A 363 -14.73 -2.88 -16.16
CA THR A 363 -14.22 -1.50 -15.98
C THR A 363 -12.91 -1.27 -16.72
N GLY A 364 -11.94 -2.18 -16.61
CA GLY A 364 -10.67 -2.07 -17.33
C GLY A 364 -10.83 -2.21 -18.84
N PHE A 365 -11.70 -3.11 -19.29
CA PHE A 365 -12.01 -3.27 -20.72
C PHE A 365 -12.80 -2.09 -21.29
N GLY A 366 -13.82 -1.61 -20.57
CA GLY A 366 -14.63 -0.46 -20.96
C GLY A 366 -13.81 0.83 -21.02
N LEU A 367 -12.89 1.03 -20.07
CA LEU A 367 -11.98 2.16 -20.12
C LEU A 367 -10.95 2.00 -21.25
N ALA A 368 -10.40 0.78 -21.45
CA ALA A 368 -9.50 0.50 -22.58
C ALA A 368 -10.15 0.83 -23.93
N CYS A 369 -11.47 0.58 -24.09
CA CYS A 369 -12.22 0.98 -25.27
C CYS A 369 -12.12 2.49 -25.53
N VAL A 370 -12.31 3.33 -24.50
CA VAL A 370 -12.18 4.79 -24.60
C VAL A 370 -10.75 5.19 -24.91
N VAL A 371 -9.76 4.70 -24.15
CA VAL A 371 -8.35 5.07 -24.34
C VAL A 371 -7.87 4.69 -25.75
N ASN A 372 -8.20 3.49 -26.22
CA ASN A 372 -7.83 3.03 -27.56
C ASN A 372 -8.47 3.87 -28.65
N TYR A 373 -9.76 4.22 -28.50
CA TYR A 373 -10.45 5.07 -29.47
C TYR A 373 -9.80 6.45 -29.57
N LEU A 374 -9.53 7.10 -28.44
CA LEU A 374 -8.88 8.41 -28.40
C LEU A 374 -7.48 8.38 -29.00
N ARG A 375 -6.67 7.35 -28.65
CA ARG A 375 -5.32 7.16 -29.19
C ARG A 375 -5.34 6.91 -30.70
N TRP A 376 -6.24 6.04 -31.15
CA TRP A 376 -6.39 5.70 -32.56
C TRP A 376 -6.82 6.91 -33.40
N ARG A 377 -7.79 7.69 -32.91
CA ARG A 377 -8.22 8.94 -33.55
C ARG A 377 -7.10 9.98 -33.59
N GLY A 378 -6.42 10.19 -32.47
CA GLY A 378 -5.30 11.14 -32.35
C GLY A 378 -4.10 10.78 -33.22
N ALA A 379 -3.85 9.49 -33.46
CA ALA A 379 -2.79 9.00 -34.35
C ALA A 379 -3.17 9.02 -35.85
N GLY A 380 -4.30 9.62 -36.23
CA GLY A 380 -4.74 9.69 -37.62
C GLY A 380 -5.36 8.39 -38.16
N MET A 381 -5.94 7.57 -37.28
CA MET A 381 -6.72 6.38 -37.62
C MET A 381 -5.93 5.31 -38.41
N PRO A 382 -4.80 4.83 -37.87
CA PRO A 382 -3.98 3.83 -38.55
C PRO A 382 -4.72 2.50 -38.72
N LYS A 383 -4.33 1.74 -39.75
CA LYS A 383 -4.90 0.40 -40.03
C LYS A 383 -4.66 -0.62 -38.92
N LYS A 384 -3.66 -0.39 -38.07
CA LYS A 384 -3.32 -1.24 -36.93
C LYS A 384 -2.75 -0.36 -35.83
N LEU A 385 -3.21 -0.57 -34.59
CA LEU A 385 -2.68 0.07 -33.40
C LEU A 385 -2.67 -0.98 -32.29
N GLU A 386 -1.61 -1.01 -31.49
CA GLU A 386 -1.60 -1.86 -30.30
C GLU A 386 -2.51 -1.28 -29.21
N SER A 387 -3.39 -2.14 -28.69
CA SER A 387 -4.27 -1.82 -27.57
C SER A 387 -3.46 -1.46 -26.32
N VAL A 388 -3.99 -0.58 -25.48
CA VAL A 388 -3.55 -0.47 -24.08
C VAL A 388 -3.92 -1.73 -23.30
N SER A 389 -3.29 -1.96 -22.16
CA SER A 389 -3.57 -3.12 -21.31
C SER A 389 -4.89 -2.94 -20.53
N PRO A 390 -5.95 -3.73 -20.84
CA PRO A 390 -7.16 -3.73 -20.02
C PRO A 390 -6.89 -4.39 -18.65
N ARG A 391 -5.90 -5.28 -18.54
CA ARG A 391 -5.48 -5.91 -17.28
C ARG A 391 -4.96 -4.87 -16.30
N MET A 392 -4.09 -3.97 -16.77
CA MET A 392 -3.55 -2.88 -15.95
C MET A 392 -4.66 -1.93 -15.47
N LEU A 393 -5.55 -1.50 -16.37
CA LEU A 393 -6.67 -0.62 -16.03
C LEU A 393 -7.63 -1.28 -15.03
N TYR A 394 -7.91 -2.57 -15.19
CA TYR A 394 -8.76 -3.31 -14.26
C TYR A 394 -8.11 -3.48 -12.88
N GLN A 395 -6.82 -3.84 -12.84
CA GLN A 395 -6.10 -3.98 -11.57
C GLN A 395 -6.02 -2.65 -10.82
N PHE A 396 -5.81 -1.55 -11.53
CA PHE A 396 -5.87 -0.23 -10.91
C PHE A 396 -7.28 0.21 -10.55
N ALA A 397 -8.31 -0.17 -11.31
CA ALA A 397 -9.68 0.13 -10.92
C ALA A 397 -9.97 -0.43 -9.51
N ARG A 398 -9.69 -1.73 -9.32
CA ARG A 398 -9.82 -2.39 -8.02
C ARG A 398 -8.98 -1.73 -6.92
N ARG A 399 -7.74 -1.35 -7.23
CA ARG A 399 -6.83 -0.63 -6.30
C ARG A 399 -7.44 0.66 -5.73
N TYR A 400 -8.16 1.43 -6.54
CA TYR A 400 -8.71 2.73 -6.12
C TYR A 400 -10.15 2.66 -5.57
N ASP A 401 -10.78 1.47 -5.59
CA ASP A 401 -12.13 1.23 -5.10
C ASP A 401 -12.18 0.45 -3.77
N GLU A 402 -11.21 -0.43 -3.52
CA GLU A 402 -11.13 -1.22 -2.28
C GLU A 402 -10.58 -0.34 -1.11
N TYR A 403 -11.45 0.30 -0.32
CA TYR A 403 -11.08 0.94 0.96
C TYR A 403 -11.05 -0.06 2.12
N GLU A 404 -10.20 0.16 3.13
CA GLU A 404 -10.07 -0.74 4.28
C GLU A 404 -11.37 -0.82 5.09
N GLY A 405 -12.03 -1.99 5.08
CA GLY A 405 -13.24 -2.27 5.88
C GLY A 405 -14.50 -2.56 5.07
N GLU A 406 -14.47 -2.40 3.74
CA GLU A 406 -15.64 -2.57 2.88
C GLU A 406 -15.43 -3.72 1.87
N ASP A 407 -16.32 -4.72 1.89
CA ASP A 407 -16.33 -5.82 0.93
C ASP A 407 -16.96 -5.36 -0.39
N TYR A 408 -16.12 -5.01 -1.37
CA TYR A 408 -16.56 -4.72 -2.73
C TYR A 408 -16.37 -5.93 -3.65
N ASP A 409 -17.46 -6.50 -4.14
CA ASP A 409 -17.46 -7.43 -5.27
C ASP A 409 -17.47 -6.63 -6.59
N GLY A 410 -16.30 -6.16 -7.05
CA GLY A 410 -16.17 -5.47 -8.34
C GLY A 410 -15.20 -4.30 -8.38
N SER A 411 -15.35 -3.44 -9.38
CA SER A 411 -14.67 -2.12 -9.47
C SER A 411 -15.62 -1.08 -10.06
N SER A 412 -15.31 0.19 -9.94
CA SER A 412 -16.12 1.33 -10.33
C SER A 412 -15.51 2.07 -11.53
N CYS A 413 -16.26 2.98 -12.14
CA CYS A 413 -15.72 3.80 -13.22
C CYS A 413 -14.70 4.82 -12.69
N ARG A 414 -14.97 5.40 -11.52
CA ARG A 414 -14.06 6.35 -10.88
C ARG A 414 -12.74 5.69 -10.51
N GLY A 415 -12.76 4.49 -9.95
CA GLY A 415 -11.55 3.74 -9.60
C GLY A 415 -10.65 3.54 -10.81
N ALA A 416 -11.24 3.12 -11.94
CA ALA A 416 -10.51 2.93 -13.19
C ALA A 416 -9.87 4.24 -13.71
N LEU A 417 -10.60 5.35 -13.64
CA LEU A 417 -10.11 6.68 -14.05
C LEU A 417 -9.01 7.21 -13.14
N LYS A 418 -9.15 7.06 -11.81
CA LYS A 418 -8.07 7.37 -10.85
C LYS A 418 -6.82 6.54 -11.16
N GLY A 419 -7.03 5.25 -11.43
CA GLY A 419 -6.00 4.34 -11.90
C GLY A 419 -5.20 4.89 -13.07
N TRP A 420 -5.91 5.28 -14.12
CA TRP A 420 -5.28 5.85 -15.30
C TRP A 420 -4.66 7.24 -15.07
N TYR A 421 -5.28 8.09 -14.27
CA TYR A 421 -4.80 9.43 -13.95
C TYR A 421 -3.46 9.42 -13.21
N HIS A 422 -3.32 8.56 -12.20
CA HIS A 422 -2.13 8.51 -11.36
C HIS A 422 -0.99 7.66 -11.93
N ASN A 423 -1.27 6.78 -12.91
CA ASN A 423 -0.27 5.79 -13.34
C ASN A 423 -0.06 5.76 -14.86
N GLY A 424 -0.91 6.43 -15.65
CA GLY A 424 -0.96 6.20 -17.09
C GLY A 424 -1.42 4.77 -17.42
N VAL A 425 -1.17 4.32 -18.65
CA VAL A 425 -1.49 2.95 -19.06
C VAL A 425 -0.51 2.41 -20.09
N CYS A 426 0.08 1.24 -19.84
CA CYS A 426 1.00 0.60 -20.77
C CYS A 426 0.26 -0.12 -21.92
N VAL A 427 1.00 -0.48 -22.96
CA VAL A 427 0.48 -1.33 -24.04
C VAL A 427 0.22 -2.77 -23.59
N ALA A 428 -0.72 -3.44 -24.26
CA ALA A 428 -1.14 -4.79 -23.91
C ALA A 428 0.00 -5.82 -23.91
N SER A 429 1.04 -5.66 -24.75
CA SER A 429 2.21 -6.56 -24.71
C SER A 429 3.06 -6.43 -23.44
N ARG A 430 3.01 -5.29 -22.74
CA ARG A 430 3.73 -5.07 -21.48
C ARG A 430 2.98 -5.61 -20.28
N TRP A 431 1.66 -5.72 -20.38
CA TRP A 431 0.84 -6.34 -19.34
C TRP A 431 -0.30 -7.12 -20.00
N PRO A 432 -0.04 -8.37 -20.43
CA PRO A 432 -1.01 -9.14 -21.21
C PRO A 432 -2.24 -9.52 -20.39
N TYR A 433 -3.35 -9.75 -21.08
CA TYR A 433 -4.57 -10.27 -20.46
C TYR A 433 -4.78 -11.72 -20.89
N GLU A 434 -4.84 -12.61 -19.91
CA GLU A 434 -5.28 -14.00 -20.08
C GLU A 434 -6.45 -14.26 -19.11
N PRO A 435 -7.64 -14.67 -19.59
CA PRO A 435 -8.79 -14.91 -18.73
C PRO A 435 -8.48 -15.92 -17.61
N GLY A 436 -8.71 -15.52 -16.36
CA GLY A 436 -8.49 -16.39 -15.20
C GLY A 436 -7.02 -16.56 -14.78
N GLN A 437 -6.08 -15.86 -15.42
CA GLN A 437 -4.71 -15.74 -14.94
C GLN A 437 -4.42 -14.32 -14.45
N ASP A 438 -3.86 -14.22 -13.26
CA ASP A 438 -3.29 -12.98 -12.74
C ASP A 438 -1.88 -12.78 -13.32
N SER A 439 -1.85 -12.28 -14.54
CA SER A 439 -0.64 -12.01 -15.31
C SER A 439 0.07 -10.81 -14.68
N LEU A 440 1.35 -10.98 -14.35
CA LEU A 440 2.19 -9.88 -13.86
C LEU A 440 2.70 -9.02 -15.03
N PRO A 441 3.02 -7.74 -14.80
CA PRO A 441 3.58 -6.91 -15.85
C PRO A 441 5.01 -7.34 -16.21
N LEU A 442 5.39 -7.10 -17.46
CA LEU A 442 6.75 -7.28 -17.97
C LEU A 442 7.59 -6.02 -17.70
N ALA A 443 8.91 -6.18 -17.61
CA ALA A 443 9.83 -5.07 -17.37
C ALA A 443 9.63 -3.90 -18.37
N GLY A 444 9.69 -2.67 -17.86
CA GLY A 444 9.50 -1.42 -18.62
C GLY A 444 8.03 -1.04 -18.87
N TRP A 445 7.07 -1.70 -18.21
CA TRP A 445 5.66 -1.34 -18.28
C TRP A 445 5.36 0.04 -17.69
N ASP A 446 6.07 0.39 -16.62
CA ASP A 446 5.96 1.64 -15.86
C ASP A 446 6.41 2.84 -16.69
N GLY A 447 7.59 2.75 -17.31
CA GLY A 447 8.07 3.76 -18.26
C GLY A 447 7.19 3.88 -19.51
N ASP A 448 6.57 2.80 -19.98
CA ASP A 448 5.62 2.87 -21.10
C ASP A 448 4.28 3.48 -20.68
N ALA A 449 3.85 3.26 -19.44
CA ALA A 449 2.58 3.76 -18.95
C ALA A 449 2.52 5.29 -18.88
N VAL A 450 3.60 5.93 -18.41
CA VAL A 450 3.69 7.39 -18.27
C VAL A 450 3.65 8.14 -19.61
N GLU A 451 3.84 7.46 -20.73
CA GLU A 451 3.70 8.03 -22.08
C GLU A 451 2.22 8.11 -22.53
N ARG A 452 1.29 7.53 -21.77
CA ARG A 452 -0.14 7.41 -22.13
C ARG A 452 -1.03 7.79 -20.94
N THR A 453 -0.93 9.06 -20.53
CA THR A 453 -1.61 9.60 -19.36
C THR A 453 -2.98 10.18 -19.66
N LEU A 454 -3.83 10.22 -18.63
CA LEU A 454 -5.07 10.96 -18.63
C LEU A 454 -4.78 12.42 -18.29
N GLY A 455 -5.20 13.35 -19.14
CA GLY A 455 -5.01 14.78 -18.92
C GLY A 455 -6.05 15.33 -17.95
N VAL A 456 -7.33 15.17 -18.31
CA VAL A 456 -8.47 15.62 -17.50
C VAL A 456 -9.61 14.62 -17.59
N TYR A 457 -10.39 14.52 -16.52
CA TYR A 457 -11.63 13.77 -16.49
C TYR A 457 -12.71 14.55 -15.74
N TYR A 458 -13.95 14.44 -16.22
CA TYR A 458 -15.12 15.13 -15.69
C TYR A 458 -16.30 14.19 -15.59
N ARG A 459 -17.10 14.34 -14.54
CA ARG A 459 -18.34 13.57 -14.35
C ARG A 459 -19.47 14.22 -15.14
N VAL A 460 -20.25 13.43 -15.86
CA VAL A 460 -21.49 13.87 -16.51
C VAL A 460 -22.66 13.29 -15.74
N GLU A 461 -23.70 14.08 -15.50
CA GLU A 461 -24.95 13.57 -14.93
C GLU A 461 -25.58 12.57 -15.93
N PRO A 462 -25.77 11.29 -15.58
CA PRO A 462 -26.24 10.28 -16.54
C PRO A 462 -27.63 10.58 -17.13
N LYS A 463 -28.45 11.35 -16.41
CA LYS A 463 -29.77 11.79 -16.89
C LYS A 463 -29.72 12.96 -17.88
N ALA A 464 -28.60 13.69 -17.93
CA ALA A 464 -28.40 14.80 -18.85
C ALA A 464 -28.00 14.29 -20.24
N ILE A 465 -28.98 13.77 -21.00
CA ILE A 465 -28.76 13.19 -22.33
C ILE A 465 -28.02 14.16 -23.26
N THR A 466 -28.41 15.44 -23.26
CA THR A 466 -27.80 16.47 -24.12
C THR A 466 -26.32 16.68 -23.78
N ASP A 467 -25.95 16.63 -22.51
CA ASP A 467 -24.56 16.82 -22.05
C ASP A 467 -23.70 15.63 -22.46
N LEU A 468 -24.24 14.41 -22.37
CA LEU A 468 -23.60 13.19 -22.88
C LEU A 468 -23.38 13.26 -24.40
N GLN A 469 -24.38 13.71 -25.16
CA GLN A 469 -24.25 13.90 -26.61
C GLN A 469 -23.18 14.96 -26.94
N ALA A 470 -23.14 16.07 -26.21
CA ALA A 470 -22.13 17.10 -26.37
C ALA A 470 -20.72 16.55 -26.07
N ALA A 471 -20.55 15.83 -24.96
CA ALA A 471 -19.30 15.18 -24.59
C ALA A 471 -18.82 14.17 -25.63
N ILE A 472 -19.71 13.33 -26.15
CA ILE A 472 -19.40 12.37 -27.22
C ILE A 472 -18.95 13.11 -28.49
N ARG A 473 -19.61 14.20 -28.87
CA ARG A 473 -19.23 14.97 -30.04
C ARG A 473 -17.84 15.61 -29.89
N GLU A 474 -17.57 16.17 -28.72
CA GLU A 474 -16.33 16.89 -28.44
C GLU A 474 -15.12 15.95 -28.31
N VAL A 475 -15.25 14.95 -27.44
CA VAL A 475 -14.14 14.05 -27.09
C VAL A 475 -14.12 12.81 -27.97
N GLY A 476 -15.26 12.43 -28.57
CA GLY A 476 -15.39 11.29 -29.48
C GLY A 476 -15.80 9.99 -28.80
N ALA A 477 -15.41 9.79 -27.54
CA ALA A 477 -15.84 8.66 -26.73
C ALA A 477 -15.92 9.07 -25.26
N ILE A 478 -16.90 8.53 -24.54
CA ILE A 478 -17.04 8.69 -23.09
C ILE A 478 -17.12 7.33 -22.40
N PHE A 479 -16.63 7.26 -21.17
CA PHE A 479 -16.60 6.04 -20.37
C PHE A 479 -17.84 5.97 -19.48
N VAL A 480 -18.57 4.86 -19.52
CA VAL A 480 -19.86 4.74 -18.85
C VAL A 480 -20.08 3.36 -18.23
N SER A 481 -21.05 3.27 -17.33
CA SER A 481 -21.57 2.03 -16.77
C SER A 481 -23.10 2.00 -16.77
N ALA A 482 -23.68 0.81 -16.98
CA ALA A 482 -25.13 0.59 -16.89
C ALA A 482 -25.46 -0.86 -16.46
N TYR A 483 -26.64 -1.06 -15.86
CA TYR A 483 -27.18 -2.40 -15.65
C TYR A 483 -27.56 -3.07 -16.97
N THR A 484 -27.17 -4.33 -17.14
CA THR A 484 -27.57 -5.12 -18.32
C THR A 484 -28.88 -5.87 -18.07
N HIS A 485 -29.49 -6.31 -19.18
CA HIS A 485 -30.73 -7.07 -19.18
C HIS A 485 -30.77 -8.01 -20.40
N LYS A 486 -31.80 -8.87 -20.49
CA LYS A 486 -31.93 -9.92 -21.52
C LYS A 486 -31.81 -9.42 -22.96
N GLY A 487 -32.07 -8.14 -23.22
CA GLY A 487 -31.94 -7.53 -24.55
C GLY A 487 -30.50 -7.55 -25.07
N TRP A 488 -29.52 -7.47 -24.18
CA TRP A 488 -28.08 -7.51 -24.50
C TRP A 488 -27.63 -8.89 -25.02
N ASP A 489 -28.25 -9.95 -24.51
CA ASP A 489 -28.00 -11.34 -24.94
C ASP A 489 -28.73 -11.70 -26.24
N ALA A 490 -29.83 -10.99 -26.54
CA ALA A 490 -30.70 -11.27 -27.70
C ALA A 490 -30.20 -10.64 -29.01
N ILE A 491 -29.11 -9.86 -28.98
CA ILE A 491 -28.56 -9.23 -30.17
C ILE A 491 -27.96 -10.28 -31.11
N LYS A 492 -28.31 -10.19 -32.40
CA LYS A 492 -27.77 -11.09 -33.43
C LYS A 492 -26.27 -10.87 -33.61
N PRO A 493 -25.44 -11.92 -33.52
CA PRO A 493 -24.01 -11.80 -33.74
C PRO A 493 -23.67 -11.46 -35.20
N SER A 494 -22.81 -10.47 -35.43
CA SER A 494 -22.27 -10.13 -36.75
C SER A 494 -20.88 -9.50 -36.65
N ALA A 495 -19.89 -10.17 -37.24
CA ALA A 495 -18.53 -9.62 -37.40
C ALA A 495 -18.44 -8.44 -38.40
N LYS A 496 -19.51 -8.18 -39.16
CA LYS A 496 -19.52 -7.13 -40.18
C LYS A 496 -19.69 -5.76 -39.50
N PRO A 497 -18.78 -4.80 -39.74
CA PRO A 497 -18.93 -3.46 -39.20
C PRO A 497 -20.12 -2.73 -39.87
N PRO A 498 -20.76 -1.79 -39.17
CA PRO A 498 -21.86 -0.99 -39.71
C PRO A 498 -21.34 -0.03 -40.79
N ALA A 499 -22.15 0.21 -41.84
CA ALA A 499 -21.85 1.21 -42.85
C ALA A 499 -22.64 2.52 -42.63
N LYS A 500 -23.70 2.48 -41.82
CA LYS A 500 -24.57 3.62 -41.46
C LYS A 500 -25.30 3.32 -40.15
N HIS A 501 -25.91 4.33 -39.53
CA HIS A 501 -26.65 4.15 -38.27
C HIS A 501 -27.77 3.11 -38.37
N ALA A 502 -28.42 2.98 -39.53
CA ALA A 502 -29.50 2.01 -39.75
C ALA A 502 -29.04 0.54 -39.68
N ASP A 503 -27.73 0.28 -39.78
CA ASP A 503 -27.17 -1.07 -39.69
C ASP A 503 -26.89 -1.49 -38.24
N LEU A 504 -26.95 -0.55 -37.29
CA LEU A 504 -26.69 -0.82 -35.88
C LEU A 504 -27.91 -1.48 -35.22
N PRO A 505 -27.74 -2.64 -34.58
CA PRO A 505 -28.84 -3.26 -33.85
C PRO A 505 -29.17 -2.45 -32.60
N VAL A 506 -30.46 -2.20 -32.37
CA VAL A 506 -30.96 -1.57 -31.14
C VAL A 506 -31.20 -2.65 -30.08
N ILE A 507 -30.73 -2.41 -28.86
CA ILE A 507 -30.96 -3.29 -27.72
C ILE A 507 -32.44 -3.23 -27.36
N ALA A 508 -33.11 -4.39 -27.38
CA ALA A 508 -34.54 -4.45 -27.10
C ALA A 508 -34.80 -4.31 -25.60
N TYR A 509 -35.41 -3.18 -25.21
CA TYR A 509 -35.86 -2.89 -23.85
C TYR A 509 -37.37 -3.12 -23.72
N ASP A 510 -37.78 -3.91 -22.73
CA ASP A 510 -39.17 -4.30 -22.48
C ASP A 510 -39.92 -3.33 -21.54
N GLY A 511 -39.29 -2.22 -21.17
CA GLY A 511 -39.83 -1.24 -20.23
C GLY A 511 -39.68 -1.61 -18.75
N ARG A 512 -39.00 -2.73 -18.42
CA ARG A 512 -38.82 -3.18 -17.04
C ARG A 512 -37.38 -2.99 -16.58
N PRO A 513 -37.11 -2.07 -15.63
CA PRO A 513 -35.76 -1.83 -15.13
C PRO A 513 -35.14 -3.08 -14.49
N SER A 514 -33.89 -3.36 -14.84
CA SER A 514 -33.01 -4.33 -14.19
C SER A 514 -32.06 -3.62 -13.21
N ARG A 515 -31.70 -4.29 -12.12
CA ARG A 515 -30.66 -3.85 -11.17
C ARG A 515 -29.63 -4.96 -10.93
N LYS A 516 -29.43 -5.81 -11.93
CA LYS A 516 -28.52 -6.96 -11.88
C LYS A 516 -27.57 -6.92 -13.07
N GLY A 517 -26.31 -7.33 -12.86
CA GLY A 517 -25.31 -7.44 -13.92
C GLY A 517 -24.88 -6.08 -14.48
N GLY A 518 -24.20 -5.28 -13.65
CA GLY A 518 -23.64 -3.99 -14.07
C GLY A 518 -22.47 -4.18 -15.05
N HIS A 519 -22.45 -3.43 -16.14
CA HIS A 519 -21.41 -3.49 -17.16
C HIS A 519 -20.85 -2.11 -17.50
N ALA A 520 -19.55 -2.03 -17.73
CA ALA A 520 -18.85 -0.80 -18.13
C ALA A 520 -18.39 -0.89 -19.59
N PHE A 521 -18.58 0.18 -20.35
CA PHE A 521 -18.35 0.25 -21.79
C PHE A 521 -18.12 1.68 -22.26
N ALA A 522 -17.93 1.87 -23.58
CA ALA A 522 -17.76 3.19 -24.17
C ALA A 522 -19.00 3.60 -24.99
N LEU A 523 -19.42 4.87 -24.86
CA LEU A 523 -20.33 5.50 -25.82
C LEU A 523 -19.50 6.29 -26.84
N VAL A 524 -19.70 6.02 -28.12
CA VAL A 524 -18.89 6.55 -29.23
C VAL A 524 -19.70 7.36 -30.25
N GLY A 525 -21.02 7.46 -30.04
CA GLY A 525 -21.94 8.14 -30.93
C GLY A 525 -23.35 8.22 -30.38
N PHE A 526 -24.24 8.86 -31.12
CA PHE A 526 -25.67 8.94 -30.82
C PHE A 526 -26.49 9.15 -32.09
N ASN A 527 -27.79 8.85 -32.03
CA ASN A 527 -28.77 9.17 -33.06
C ASN A 527 -30.14 9.45 -32.41
N ARG A 528 -31.19 9.65 -33.21
CA ARG A 528 -32.55 9.90 -32.71
C ARG A 528 -33.12 8.79 -31.81
N THR A 529 -32.58 7.57 -31.87
CA THR A 529 -33.06 6.42 -31.10
C THR A 529 -32.32 6.27 -29.77
N GLY A 530 -31.03 6.56 -29.73
CA GLY A 530 -30.20 6.32 -28.55
C GLY A 530 -28.71 6.55 -28.74
N PHE A 531 -27.92 6.04 -27.80
CA PHE A 531 -26.45 6.11 -27.84
C PHE A 531 -25.85 4.90 -28.53
N VAL A 532 -24.78 5.12 -29.29
CA VAL A 532 -24.00 4.07 -29.95
C VAL A 532 -22.93 3.55 -28.98
N ILE A 533 -23.01 2.26 -28.66
CA ILE A 533 -22.11 1.56 -27.74
C ILE A 533 -20.98 0.90 -28.52
N GLN A 534 -19.75 1.02 -28.03
CA GLN A 534 -18.67 0.07 -28.30
C GLN A 534 -18.52 -0.88 -27.11
N ASN A 535 -18.80 -2.17 -27.33
CA ASN A 535 -18.73 -3.18 -26.28
C ASN A 535 -17.37 -3.91 -26.27
N SER A 536 -17.11 -4.66 -25.20
CA SER A 536 -15.90 -5.46 -24.95
C SER A 536 -16.17 -6.97 -24.99
N TRP A 537 -17.15 -7.41 -25.79
CA TRP A 537 -17.56 -8.81 -25.94
C TRP A 537 -17.16 -9.40 -27.31
N GLY A 538 -16.09 -8.87 -27.89
CA GLY A 538 -15.59 -9.25 -29.20
C GLY A 538 -16.37 -8.64 -30.36
N LYS A 539 -15.74 -8.69 -31.54
CA LYS A 539 -16.27 -8.13 -32.80
C LYS A 539 -17.55 -8.82 -33.30
N ASP A 540 -17.84 -10.01 -32.80
CA ASP A 540 -19.00 -10.79 -33.24
C ASP A 540 -20.28 -10.35 -32.52
N TRP A 541 -20.19 -9.59 -31.43
CA TRP A 541 -21.37 -9.06 -30.76
C TRP A 541 -21.89 -7.79 -31.47
N GLY A 542 -23.20 -7.70 -31.68
CA GLY A 542 -23.81 -6.59 -32.41
C GLY A 542 -23.37 -6.53 -33.87
N ALA A 543 -23.10 -5.33 -34.37
CA ALA A 543 -22.50 -5.08 -35.67
C ALA A 543 -21.03 -4.71 -35.49
N GLY A 544 -20.12 -5.69 -35.60
CA GLY A 544 -18.68 -5.47 -35.49
C GLY A 544 -18.21 -5.03 -34.09
N GLY A 545 -18.97 -5.33 -33.04
CA GLY A 545 -18.76 -4.86 -31.66
C GLY A 545 -19.68 -3.72 -31.21
N PHE A 546 -20.54 -3.21 -32.10
CA PHE A 546 -21.35 -2.02 -31.86
C PHE A 546 -22.85 -2.30 -31.82
N ALA A 547 -23.58 -1.53 -31.01
CA ALA A 547 -25.04 -1.56 -30.90
C ALA A 547 -25.59 -0.19 -30.45
N VAL A 548 -26.91 -0.05 -30.39
CA VAL A 548 -27.58 1.16 -29.86
C VAL A 548 -28.35 0.84 -28.58
N ILE A 549 -28.04 1.55 -27.49
CA ILE A 549 -28.90 1.58 -26.30
C ILE A 549 -29.90 2.74 -26.44
N GLY A 550 -31.19 2.43 -26.37
CA GLY A 550 -32.24 3.45 -26.49
C GLY A 550 -32.23 4.44 -25.33
N TYR A 551 -32.71 5.67 -25.53
CA TYR A 551 -32.71 6.67 -24.45
C TYR A 551 -33.54 6.26 -23.23
N ALA A 552 -34.69 5.60 -23.43
CA ALA A 552 -35.49 5.06 -22.33
C ALA A 552 -34.76 3.95 -21.56
N ASP A 553 -33.99 3.12 -22.27
CA ASP A 553 -33.18 2.05 -21.69
C ASP A 553 -32.02 2.66 -20.87
N TRP A 554 -31.30 3.62 -21.45
CA TRP A 554 -30.24 4.37 -20.77
C TRP A 554 -30.73 5.03 -19.48
N LEU A 555 -31.83 5.79 -19.54
CA LEU A 555 -32.38 6.47 -18.35
C LEU A 555 -32.81 5.48 -17.26
N ALA A 556 -33.20 4.25 -17.62
CA ALA A 556 -33.61 3.23 -16.67
C ALA A 556 -32.44 2.51 -16.00
N HIS A 557 -31.27 2.45 -16.65
CA HIS A 557 -30.18 1.56 -16.27
C HIS A 557 -28.79 2.21 -16.09
N ALA A 558 -28.59 3.44 -16.54
CA ALA A 558 -27.32 4.14 -16.40
C ALA A 558 -26.92 4.28 -14.92
N MET A 559 -25.64 4.09 -14.65
CA MET A 559 -25.06 4.23 -13.31
C MET A 559 -24.10 5.42 -13.31
N ASP A 560 -23.06 5.39 -14.14
CA ASP A 560 -22.01 6.42 -14.17
C ASP A 560 -21.67 6.85 -15.60
N ALA A 561 -21.25 8.10 -15.75
CA ALA A 561 -20.77 8.64 -17.02
C ALA A 561 -19.63 9.64 -16.82
N TRP A 562 -18.56 9.44 -17.58
CA TRP A 562 -17.31 10.17 -17.44
C TRP A 562 -16.73 10.57 -18.80
N VAL A 563 -16.33 11.83 -18.90
CA VAL A 563 -15.54 12.36 -20.01
C VAL A 563 -14.07 12.25 -19.64
N ALA A 564 -13.23 11.80 -20.56
CA ALA A 564 -11.79 11.70 -20.36
C ALA A 564 -11.04 12.20 -21.60
N ALA A 565 -10.04 13.06 -21.41
CA ALA A 565 -9.18 13.56 -22.49
C ALA A 565 -7.73 13.15 -22.27
N LEU A 566 -7.04 12.74 -23.35
CA LEU A 566 -5.64 12.31 -23.28
C LEU A 566 -4.73 13.47 -22.81
N GLY A 567 -3.77 13.15 -21.95
CA GLY A 567 -2.69 14.06 -21.56
C GLY A 567 -1.64 14.16 -22.67
N VAL A 568 -0.85 15.23 -22.63
CA VAL A 568 0.30 15.38 -23.53
C VAL A 568 1.44 14.47 -23.02
N PRO A 569 1.96 13.54 -23.84
CA PRO A 569 3.12 12.72 -23.49
C PRO A 569 4.30 13.60 -23.07
N GLY A 570 5.02 13.23 -22.02
CA GLY A 570 6.15 14.02 -21.49
C GLY A 570 5.77 15.15 -20.52
N VAL A 571 4.62 15.83 -20.72
CA VAL A 571 4.20 16.96 -19.88
C VAL A 571 3.63 16.48 -18.55
N VAL A 572 2.68 15.54 -18.61
CA VAL A 572 2.16 14.87 -17.40
C VAL A 572 3.20 13.87 -16.88
N SER A 573 4.07 13.35 -17.76
CA SER A 573 5.21 12.54 -17.35
C SER A 573 6.15 13.34 -16.45
N GLY A 574 6.28 14.68 -16.55
CA GLY A 574 7.00 15.47 -15.54
C GLY A 574 6.44 15.36 -14.12
N ARG A 575 5.13 15.06 -13.97
CA ARG A 575 4.49 14.79 -12.66
C ARG A 575 4.69 13.35 -12.18
N LEU A 576 4.86 12.40 -13.11
CA LEU A 576 5.01 10.96 -12.82
C LEU A 576 6.47 10.48 -12.83
N ALA A 577 7.35 11.16 -13.57
CA ALA A 577 8.77 10.89 -13.78
C ALA A 577 9.66 11.64 -12.79
N THR A 578 9.11 12.50 -11.94
CA THR A 578 9.82 13.00 -10.75
C THR A 578 10.21 11.88 -9.77
N GLY A 579 9.75 10.63 -9.99
CA GLY A 579 10.20 9.42 -9.31
C GLY A 579 11.30 8.62 -10.02
N ALA A 580 11.69 8.95 -11.26
CA ALA A 580 12.69 8.20 -12.02
C ALA A 580 13.60 9.12 -12.85
N GLY A 581 14.70 9.55 -12.24
CA GLY A 581 15.91 9.95 -12.98
C GLY A 581 15.92 11.36 -13.56
N MET A 582 15.82 12.40 -12.72
CA MET A 582 16.43 13.72 -12.98
C MET A 582 16.82 14.44 -11.67
N ALA A 583 17.16 13.70 -10.61
CA ALA A 583 17.72 14.25 -9.38
C ALA A 583 19.22 14.51 -9.56
N GLY A 584 19.58 15.46 -10.41
CA GLY A 584 20.99 15.76 -10.69
C GLY A 584 21.34 17.23 -10.82
N THR A 585 20.45 18.09 -11.33
CA THR A 585 20.89 19.44 -11.74
C THR A 585 19.85 20.56 -11.65
N ALA A 586 18.67 20.33 -11.08
CA ALA A 586 17.61 21.35 -10.99
C ALA A 586 17.36 21.90 -9.58
N ALA A 587 18.37 21.85 -8.70
CA ALA A 587 18.31 22.48 -7.38
C ALA A 587 19.02 23.85 -7.37
N MET A 588 18.63 24.74 -8.29
CA MET A 588 18.99 26.17 -8.23
C MET A 588 17.97 27.00 -9.04
N ALA A 589 16.87 27.41 -8.39
CA ALA A 589 16.13 28.68 -8.61
C ALA A 589 14.76 28.59 -7.93
N GLY A 590 14.50 29.49 -6.97
CA GLY A 590 13.39 29.39 -6.01
C GLY A 590 11.99 29.86 -6.46
N THR A 591 11.15 30.06 -5.44
CA THR A 591 9.68 30.29 -5.37
C THR A 591 8.84 29.01 -5.19
N GLY A 592 7.65 29.11 -4.60
CA GLY A 592 6.81 27.99 -4.08
C GLY A 592 6.40 26.86 -5.06
N ALA A 593 6.97 26.83 -6.26
CA ALA A 593 6.98 25.73 -7.21
C ALA A 593 7.90 24.55 -6.80
N ASP A 594 8.72 24.70 -5.75
CA ASP A 594 9.74 23.71 -5.35
C ASP A 594 9.32 22.72 -4.26
N TRP A 595 8.10 22.79 -3.74
CA TRP A 595 7.58 21.77 -2.83
C TRP A 595 7.53 20.43 -3.56
N TRP A 596 7.81 19.33 -2.85
CA TRP A 596 7.61 18.02 -3.48
C TRP A 596 6.16 17.86 -3.93
N CYS A 597 5.98 17.15 -5.03
CA CYS A 597 4.68 16.60 -5.35
C CYS A 597 4.25 15.62 -4.25
N GLU A 598 2.94 15.46 -4.11
CA GLU A 598 2.34 14.56 -3.12
C GLU A 598 2.87 13.12 -3.26
N ASP A 599 3.02 12.64 -4.49
CA ASP A 599 3.55 11.30 -4.76
C ASP A 599 4.95 11.08 -4.19
N LYS A 600 5.85 12.06 -4.35
CA LYS A 600 7.21 11.99 -3.80
C LYS A 600 7.20 12.06 -2.27
N ALA A 601 6.31 12.86 -1.68
CA ALA A 601 6.15 12.86 -0.22
C ALA A 601 5.68 11.49 0.30
N TYR A 602 4.74 10.83 -0.38
CA TYR A 602 4.33 9.47 -0.04
C TYR A 602 5.43 8.43 -0.24
N GLU A 603 6.29 8.54 -1.27
CA GLU A 603 7.46 7.66 -1.43
C GLU A 603 8.42 7.73 -0.24
N HIS A 604 8.50 8.90 0.38
CA HIS A 604 9.29 9.16 1.58
C HIS A 604 8.51 9.00 2.89
N SER A 605 7.26 8.51 2.87
CA SER A 605 6.41 8.43 4.07
C SER A 605 5.85 7.04 4.34
N ILE A 606 5.99 6.53 5.56
CA ILE A 606 5.32 5.32 6.04
C ILE A 606 4.09 5.73 6.83
N VAL A 607 2.91 5.31 6.37
CA VAL A 607 1.63 5.57 7.05
C VAL A 607 1.26 4.37 7.93
N LEU A 608 1.12 4.61 9.23
CA LEU A 608 0.68 3.64 10.21
C LEU A 608 -0.81 3.86 10.54
N GLY A 609 -1.60 2.79 10.43
CA GLY A 609 -2.98 2.77 10.87
C GLY A 609 -3.13 2.66 12.39
N ASN A 610 -4.34 2.87 12.89
CA ASN A 610 -4.62 2.93 14.34
C ASN A 610 -4.31 1.63 15.09
N ASN A 611 -4.23 0.48 14.43
CA ASN A 611 -3.82 -0.78 15.06
C ASN A 611 -2.29 -1.03 14.99
N GLY A 612 -1.50 -0.03 14.61
CA GLY A 612 -0.06 -0.16 14.43
C GLY A 612 0.34 -1.00 13.21
N HIS A 613 -0.59 -1.50 12.41
CA HIS A 613 -0.24 -2.02 11.09
C HIS A 613 0.21 -0.87 10.20
N VAL A 614 1.16 -1.16 9.31
CA VAL A 614 1.32 -0.33 8.12
C VAL A 614 0.00 -0.43 7.36
N ASP A 615 -0.61 0.70 7.03
CA ASP A 615 -1.72 0.69 6.10
C ASP A 615 -1.25 -0.05 4.86
N ARG A 616 -1.86 -1.21 4.60
CA ARG A 616 -1.40 -2.10 3.56
C ARG A 616 -1.66 -1.42 2.23
N PHE A 617 -0.59 -0.93 1.61
CA PHE A 617 -0.60 -0.59 0.20
C PHE A 617 -1.08 -1.80 -0.58
N ASP A 618 -2.24 -1.66 -1.22
CA ASP A 618 -2.83 -2.73 -1.99
C ASP A 618 -1.98 -3.04 -3.22
N THR A 619 -2.07 -4.27 -3.67
CA THR A 619 -1.06 -5.07 -4.41
C THR A 619 -0.45 -4.52 -5.72
N VAL A 620 -0.68 -3.27 -6.09
CA VAL A 620 0.10 -2.56 -7.13
C VAL A 620 0.66 -1.19 -6.66
N ASP A 621 0.18 -0.59 -5.56
CA ASP A 621 0.98 0.40 -4.79
C ASP A 621 2.21 -0.28 -4.15
N GLY A 622 2.11 -1.59 -3.89
CA GLY A 622 3.21 -2.39 -3.35
C GLY A 622 4.46 -2.45 -4.25
N VAL A 623 4.33 -2.08 -5.52
CA VAL A 623 5.44 -2.01 -6.49
C VAL A 623 6.33 -0.78 -6.26
N THR A 624 5.94 0.21 -5.46
CA THR A 624 6.83 1.35 -5.14
C THR A 624 6.66 1.88 -3.72
N ARG A 625 5.69 1.37 -2.94
CA ARG A 625 5.34 1.93 -1.64
C ARG A 625 5.18 0.89 -0.52
N THR A 626 5.59 -0.37 -0.68
CA THR A 626 5.71 -1.22 0.51
C THR A 626 6.64 -0.56 1.52
N LEU A 627 6.40 -0.76 2.82
CA LEU A 627 7.33 -0.31 3.86
C LEU A 627 8.76 -0.74 3.53
N GLN A 628 8.96 -1.96 3.05
CA GLN A 628 10.27 -2.44 2.61
C GLN A 628 10.83 -1.62 1.45
N ASN A 629 10.00 -1.24 0.49
CA ASN A 629 10.43 -0.37 -0.60
C ASN A 629 10.81 1.02 -0.10
N GLN A 630 10.00 1.64 0.75
CA GLN A 630 10.20 3.00 1.26
C GLN A 630 11.38 3.13 2.24
N ALA A 631 11.54 2.14 3.11
CA ALA A 631 12.57 2.15 4.16
C ALA A 631 13.90 1.49 3.75
N CYS A 632 13.92 0.72 2.66
CA CYS A 632 15.14 0.01 2.23
C CYS A 632 15.46 0.22 0.75
N VAL A 633 14.53 -0.03 -0.18
CA VAL A 633 14.84 -0.02 -1.62
C VAL A 633 15.06 1.38 -2.18
N LEU A 634 14.17 2.34 -1.88
CA LEU A 634 14.30 3.72 -2.34
C LEU A 634 15.51 4.44 -1.73
N PRO A 635 15.78 4.34 -0.42
CA PRO A 635 17.01 4.88 0.16
C PRO A 635 18.26 4.24 -0.44
N ASP A 636 18.30 2.91 -0.64
CA ASP A 636 19.45 2.23 -1.23
C ASP A 636 19.72 2.71 -2.66
N ARG A 637 18.69 2.81 -3.50
CA ARG A 637 18.82 3.36 -4.86
C ARG A 637 19.39 4.78 -4.82
N TRP A 638 18.82 5.64 -3.97
CA TRP A 638 19.29 7.01 -3.83
C TRP A 638 20.74 7.07 -3.32
N PHE A 639 21.12 6.21 -2.37
CA PHE A 639 22.50 6.11 -1.88
C PHE A 639 23.51 5.66 -2.95
N ARG A 640 23.09 4.82 -3.91
CA ARG A 640 23.95 4.40 -5.04
C ARG A 640 24.13 5.51 -6.07
N GLU A 641 23.09 6.29 -6.32
CA GLU A 641 23.13 7.46 -7.21
C GLU A 641 23.89 8.63 -6.59
N ASN A 642 23.96 8.70 -5.26
CA ASN A 642 24.60 9.78 -4.53
C ASN A 642 26.07 9.46 -4.15
N ALA A 643 26.98 10.39 -4.45
CA ALA A 643 28.41 10.27 -4.17
C ALA A 643 28.83 10.50 -2.70
N GLU A 644 27.92 10.88 -1.79
CA GLU A 644 28.25 11.05 -0.37
C GLU A 644 28.89 9.78 0.23
N GLU A 645 29.97 9.94 0.99
CA GLU A 645 30.67 8.81 1.62
C GLU A 645 29.78 8.12 2.68
N LYS A 646 29.10 8.94 3.49
CA LYS A 646 28.16 8.49 4.51
C LYS A 646 26.74 8.41 3.94
N LYS A 647 26.05 7.32 4.24
CA LYS A 647 24.70 7.03 3.78
C LYS A 647 23.71 7.32 4.91
N ARG A 648 23.29 8.58 4.99
CA ARG A 648 22.46 9.10 6.08
C ARG A 648 20.99 8.93 5.78
N LEU A 649 20.27 8.21 6.63
CA LEU A 649 18.82 8.16 6.66
C LEU A 649 18.32 8.90 7.90
N VAL A 650 17.38 9.82 7.71
CA VAL A 650 16.72 10.56 8.79
C VAL A 650 15.31 10.05 8.95
N LEU A 651 15.04 9.33 10.04
CA LEU A 651 13.68 8.94 10.42
C LEU A 651 13.03 10.12 11.15
N TYR A 652 12.10 10.79 10.48
CA TYR A 652 11.35 11.92 11.01
C TYR A 652 9.96 11.45 11.47
N VAL A 653 9.72 11.49 12.77
CA VAL A 653 8.46 11.11 13.39
C VAL A 653 7.75 12.37 13.86
N HIS A 654 6.76 12.80 13.08
CA HIS A 654 5.94 13.96 13.37
C HIS A 654 5.17 13.80 14.68
N GLY A 655 4.68 14.90 15.25
CA GLY A 655 3.70 14.86 16.31
C GLY A 655 2.47 14.06 15.85
N GLY A 656 2.16 12.95 16.53
CA GLY A 656 1.02 12.07 16.25
C GLY A 656 -0.35 12.69 16.49
N LEU A 657 -0.46 14.02 16.41
CA LEU A 657 -1.70 14.75 16.61
C LEU A 657 -2.19 15.44 15.33
N ASN A 658 -1.54 15.18 14.20
CA ASN A 658 -1.89 15.83 12.95
C ASN A 658 -2.60 14.89 11.99
N SER A 659 -3.47 15.44 11.14
CA SER A 659 -3.99 14.72 9.98
C SER A 659 -2.88 14.17 9.07
N GLU A 660 -3.18 13.07 8.35
CA GLU A 660 -2.30 12.51 7.32
C GLU A 660 -1.95 13.59 6.27
N ASP A 661 -2.96 14.34 5.81
CA ASP A 661 -2.79 15.40 4.82
C ASP A 661 -1.79 16.46 5.27
N ASP A 662 -1.82 16.87 6.54
CA ASP A 662 -0.90 17.89 7.05
C ASP A 662 0.50 17.29 7.26
N ALA A 663 0.61 16.03 7.66
CA ALA A 663 1.90 15.34 7.74
C ALA A 663 2.57 15.24 6.36
N ILE A 664 1.78 14.93 5.32
CA ILE A 664 2.25 14.91 3.94
C ILE A 664 2.60 16.32 3.44
N LYS A 665 1.80 17.36 3.73
CA LYS A 665 2.16 18.75 3.40
C LYS A 665 3.49 19.18 4.03
N ARG A 666 3.74 18.83 5.29
CA ARG A 666 5.04 19.01 5.96
C ARG A 666 6.17 18.33 5.20
N ALA A 667 6.02 17.03 4.92
CA ALA A 667 7.01 16.27 4.17
C ALA A 667 7.32 16.92 2.81
N ARG A 668 6.30 17.49 2.14
CA ARG A 668 6.46 18.21 0.88
C ARG A 668 7.28 19.49 1.00
N ALA A 669 7.10 20.24 2.08
CA ALA A 669 7.84 21.48 2.33
C ALA A 669 9.29 21.19 2.74
N MET A 670 9.50 20.28 3.69
CA MET A 670 10.83 20.07 4.30
C MET A 670 11.72 19.07 3.56
N GLY A 671 11.15 18.10 2.86
CA GLY A 671 11.88 16.96 2.29
C GLY A 671 13.05 17.36 1.38
N ARG A 672 12.88 18.46 0.63
CA ARG A 672 13.92 19.00 -0.27
C ARG A 672 15.21 19.37 0.44
N TYR A 673 15.13 19.91 1.66
CA TYR A 673 16.31 20.34 2.42
C TYR A 673 17.11 19.14 2.93
N PHE A 674 16.46 18.06 3.32
CA PHE A 674 17.15 16.82 3.68
C PHE A 674 17.94 16.26 2.50
N LEU A 675 17.28 16.07 1.35
CA LEU A 675 17.95 15.54 0.15
C LEU A 675 19.08 16.45 -0.34
N GLY A 676 18.84 17.77 -0.36
CA GLY A 676 19.83 18.77 -0.77
C GLY A 676 21.09 18.79 0.09
N ASN A 677 21.01 18.29 1.33
CA ASN A 677 22.12 18.22 2.27
C ASN A 677 22.68 16.80 2.47
N GLY A 678 22.36 15.86 1.57
CA GLY A 678 22.93 14.51 1.63
C GLY A 678 22.27 13.58 2.65
N CYS A 679 21.03 13.87 3.06
CA CYS A 679 20.26 13.09 4.01
C CYS A 679 18.99 12.57 3.34
N TYR A 680 18.75 11.26 3.36
CA TYR A 680 17.49 10.69 2.89
C TYR A 680 16.42 10.78 3.98
N PRO A 681 15.34 11.58 3.83
CA PRO A 681 14.30 11.65 4.85
C PRO A 681 13.31 10.49 4.70
N LEU A 682 12.91 9.90 5.81
CA LEU A 682 11.83 8.92 5.91
C LEU A 682 10.85 9.41 6.99
N PHE A 683 9.66 9.78 6.58
CA PHE A 683 8.61 10.35 7.42
C PHE A 683 7.72 9.24 7.98
N LEU A 684 7.48 9.21 9.28
CA LEU A 684 6.56 8.25 9.91
C LEU A 684 5.23 8.94 10.27
N VAL A 685 4.22 8.72 9.44
CA VAL A 685 2.89 9.35 9.53
C VAL A 685 1.92 8.42 10.26
N TRP A 686 1.07 8.99 11.13
CA TRP A 686 0.07 8.28 11.93
C TRP A 686 -1.30 8.82 11.56
N LYS A 687 -2.32 7.97 11.38
CA LYS A 687 -3.70 8.39 11.08
C LYS A 687 -4.44 8.92 12.32
N SER A 688 -3.89 9.93 12.97
CA SER A 688 -4.49 10.50 14.18
C SER A 688 -4.60 12.01 14.08
N GLY A 689 -5.73 12.48 13.57
CA GLY A 689 -6.17 13.87 13.67
C GLY A 689 -6.61 14.23 15.10
N LEU A 690 -5.76 13.91 16.08
CA LEU A 690 -6.07 14.05 17.50
C LEU A 690 -6.06 15.50 17.95
N LEU A 691 -5.22 16.38 17.36
CA LEU A 691 -5.24 17.80 17.66
C LEU A 691 -6.55 18.43 17.17
N GLU A 692 -6.99 18.03 15.98
CA GLU A 692 -8.27 18.44 15.41
C GLU A 692 -9.43 17.88 16.25
N ALA A 693 -9.34 16.62 16.70
CA ALA A 693 -10.34 16.03 17.59
C ALA A 693 -10.38 16.74 18.96
N PHE A 694 -9.24 17.08 19.55
CA PHE A 694 -9.19 17.85 20.80
C PHE A 694 -9.72 19.27 20.61
N SER A 695 -9.35 19.93 19.53
CA SER A 695 -9.82 21.28 19.20
C SER A 695 -11.33 21.28 18.97
N ALA A 696 -11.85 20.34 18.18
CA ALA A 696 -13.28 20.18 17.95
C ALA A 696 -14.04 19.85 19.23
N ILE A 697 -13.53 18.96 20.09
CA ILE A 697 -14.16 18.67 21.40
C ILE A 697 -14.18 19.91 22.29
N LEU A 698 -13.08 20.68 22.32
CA LEU A 698 -12.99 21.93 23.09
C LEU A 698 -13.96 22.98 22.56
N GLU A 699 -14.03 23.18 21.25
CA GLU A 699 -14.92 24.13 20.59
C GLU A 699 -16.40 23.74 20.73
N ASP A 700 -16.78 22.49 20.44
CA ASP A 700 -18.15 21.98 20.54
C ASP A 700 -18.67 22.08 21.98
N LYS A 701 -17.84 21.69 22.96
CA LYS A 701 -18.23 21.74 24.39
C LYS A 701 -18.18 23.14 24.98
N ALA A 702 -17.34 24.03 24.46
CA ALA A 702 -17.41 25.45 24.80
C ALA A 702 -18.67 26.13 24.23
N ALA A 703 -19.16 25.65 23.07
CA ALA A 703 -20.37 26.12 22.40
C ALA A 703 -21.68 25.54 22.98
N GLU A 704 -21.65 24.37 23.63
CA GLU A 704 -22.83 23.76 24.27
C GLU A 704 -23.37 24.63 25.44
N ARG A 705 -24.48 25.33 25.19
CA ARG A 705 -25.26 26.06 26.21
C ARG A 705 -25.93 25.10 27.21
N PRO A 706 -25.84 25.35 28.52
CA PRO A 706 -26.87 24.89 29.46
C PRO A 706 -28.16 25.68 29.21
N ALA A 707 -29.29 24.99 29.02
CA ALA A 707 -30.59 25.65 28.96
C ALA A 707 -30.90 26.32 30.32
N GLY A 708 -30.84 27.65 30.39
CA GLY A 708 -31.32 28.40 31.57
C GLY A 708 -30.57 29.67 32.01
N LEU A 709 -29.59 30.20 31.26
CA LEU A 709 -28.84 31.40 31.69
C LEU A 709 -29.01 32.59 30.74
N ALA A 710 -29.32 33.75 31.32
CA ALA A 710 -29.41 35.04 30.65
C ALA A 710 -28.04 35.74 30.63
N GLY A 711 -27.39 35.79 29.48
CA GLY A 711 -26.10 36.48 29.25
C GLY A 711 -25.66 36.36 27.79
N GLY A 712 -25.05 37.41 27.25
CA GLY A 712 -24.62 37.48 25.85
C GLY A 712 -23.46 36.53 25.51
N PRO A 713 -23.22 36.23 24.22
CA PRO A 713 -22.23 35.24 23.77
C PRO A 713 -20.78 35.53 24.19
N LEU A 714 -20.42 36.81 24.42
CA LEU A 714 -19.09 37.20 24.87
C LEU A 714 -18.86 36.97 26.38
N ASP A 715 -19.87 37.18 27.23
CA ASP A 715 -19.74 37.10 28.70
C ASP A 715 -19.58 35.65 29.21
N TRP A 716 -20.08 34.65 28.48
CA TRP A 716 -19.93 33.23 28.86
C TRP A 716 -18.50 32.71 28.64
N ILE A 717 -17.89 33.11 27.52
CA ILE A 717 -16.55 32.64 27.10
C ILE A 717 -15.45 33.26 27.98
N THR A 718 -15.64 34.48 28.47
CA THR A 718 -14.61 35.20 29.24
C THR A 718 -14.61 34.86 30.73
N ASP A 719 -15.77 34.65 31.37
CA ASP A 719 -15.86 34.65 32.84
C ASP A 719 -16.07 33.28 33.52
N LYS A 720 -16.38 32.19 32.79
CA LYS A 720 -16.72 30.88 33.43
C LYS A 720 -15.96 29.64 32.97
N LEU A 721 -15.21 29.69 31.87
CA LEU A 721 -14.35 28.59 31.40
C LEU A 721 -12.88 28.90 31.71
N THR A 722 -12.47 28.69 32.97
CA THR A 722 -11.06 28.74 33.34
C THR A 722 -10.37 27.42 32.99
N ASP A 723 -9.06 27.44 32.72
CA ASP A 723 -8.28 26.23 32.39
C ASP A 723 -8.53 25.05 33.37
N PRO A 724 -8.58 25.25 34.70
CA PRO A 724 -8.86 24.14 35.64
C PRO A 724 -10.25 23.51 35.48
N VAL A 725 -11.23 24.29 35.01
CA VAL A 725 -12.57 23.78 34.68
C VAL A 725 -12.48 22.95 33.42
N ILE A 726 -11.85 23.46 32.35
CA ILE A 726 -11.64 22.76 31.07
C ILE A 726 -10.91 21.42 31.28
N GLU A 727 -9.84 21.41 32.06
CA GLU A 727 -9.06 20.21 32.40
C GLU A 727 -9.92 19.14 33.07
N LYS A 728 -10.86 19.55 33.95
CA LYS A 728 -11.72 18.64 34.72
C LYS A 728 -12.97 18.19 33.96
N THR A 729 -13.60 19.08 33.19
CA THR A 729 -14.90 18.82 32.53
C THR A 729 -14.76 18.31 31.11
N ILE A 730 -13.68 18.66 30.41
CA ILE A 730 -13.44 18.27 29.01
C ILE A 730 -12.22 17.34 28.91
N GLY A 731 -11.09 17.76 29.48
CA GLY A 731 -9.82 17.07 29.37
C GLY A 731 -9.86 15.61 29.88
N ARG A 732 -10.23 15.40 31.14
CA ARG A 732 -10.27 14.05 31.75
C ARG A 732 -11.36 13.10 31.22
N PRO A 733 -12.63 13.51 31.02
CA PRO A 733 -13.67 12.58 30.58
C PRO A 733 -13.67 12.30 29.09
N PHE A 734 -13.24 13.25 28.24
CA PHE A 734 -13.38 13.12 26.78
C PHE A 734 -12.04 13.08 26.04
N ALA A 735 -11.04 13.89 26.43
CA ALA A 735 -9.75 13.95 25.72
C ALA A 735 -8.73 12.89 26.19
N ARG A 736 -8.69 12.56 27.49
CA ARG A 736 -7.78 11.55 28.06
C ARG A 736 -7.93 10.14 27.45
N PRO A 737 -9.14 9.62 27.16
CA PRO A 737 -9.29 8.34 26.46
C PRO A 737 -8.59 8.33 25.10
N LEU A 738 -8.77 9.38 24.29
CA LEU A 738 -8.13 9.52 22.98
C LEU A 738 -6.60 9.59 23.08
N TRP A 739 -6.08 10.33 24.06
CA TRP A 739 -4.64 10.37 24.35
C TRP A 739 -4.09 8.99 24.78
N SER A 740 -4.86 8.25 25.59
CA SER A 740 -4.47 6.91 26.04
C SER A 740 -4.47 5.91 24.89
N GLU A 741 -5.48 5.96 24.02
CA GLU A 741 -5.57 5.18 22.79
C GLU A 741 -4.37 5.46 21.87
N MET A 742 -3.97 6.71 21.69
CA MET A 742 -2.76 7.05 20.91
C MET A 742 -1.51 6.36 21.45
N LYS A 743 -1.31 6.37 22.77
CA LYS A 743 -0.15 5.74 23.41
C LYS A 743 -0.18 4.22 23.24
N GLU A 744 -1.37 3.63 23.32
CA GLU A 744 -1.58 2.21 23.04
C GLU A 744 -1.31 1.86 21.58
N ASN A 745 -1.73 2.71 20.63
CA ASN A 745 -1.46 2.53 19.21
C ASN A 745 0.03 2.60 18.89
N ALA A 746 0.78 3.51 19.54
CA ALA A 746 2.24 3.55 19.44
C ALA A 746 2.92 2.30 20.01
N GLU A 747 2.39 1.74 21.10
CA GLU A 747 2.86 0.47 21.64
C GLU A 747 2.55 -0.71 20.70
N LEU A 748 1.33 -0.77 20.17
CA LEU A 748 0.92 -1.77 19.18
C LEU A 748 1.74 -1.68 17.89
N ALA A 749 2.09 -0.48 17.43
CA ALA A 749 2.93 -0.29 16.25
C ALA A 749 4.31 -0.94 16.39
N SER A 750 4.88 -0.95 17.60
CA SER A 750 6.16 -1.60 17.91
C SER A 750 6.03 -3.07 18.28
N ALA A 751 4.81 -3.63 18.31
CA ALA A 751 4.61 -5.06 18.54
C ALA A 751 5.07 -5.88 17.32
N SER A 752 5.42 -7.15 17.55
CA SER A 752 6.04 -7.94 16.50
C SER A 752 5.08 -8.25 15.33
N GLY A 753 5.56 -8.09 14.10
CA GLY A 753 4.77 -8.14 12.87
C GLY A 753 3.96 -6.88 12.55
N ARG A 754 4.12 -5.80 13.34
CA ARG A 754 3.48 -4.49 13.14
C ARG A 754 4.47 -3.49 12.53
N GLY A 755 3.99 -2.29 12.20
CA GLY A 755 4.73 -1.35 11.35
C GLY A 755 6.10 -0.92 11.87
N GLY A 756 6.27 -0.77 13.18
CA GLY A 756 7.56 -0.48 13.81
C GLY A 756 8.54 -1.67 13.74
N ASP A 757 8.07 -2.89 13.97
CA ASP A 757 8.90 -4.09 13.83
C ASP A 757 9.34 -4.29 12.37
N LEU A 758 8.40 -4.16 11.43
CA LEU A 758 8.69 -4.23 10.00
C LEU A 758 9.64 -3.11 9.54
N LEU A 759 9.47 -1.88 10.04
CA LEU A 759 10.37 -0.75 9.76
C LEU A 759 11.79 -1.08 10.18
N THR A 760 11.97 -1.60 11.39
CA THR A 760 13.30 -1.94 11.88
C THR A 760 13.91 -3.13 11.12
N ASP A 761 13.12 -4.07 10.59
CA ASP A 761 13.61 -5.09 9.65
C ASP A 761 14.11 -4.49 8.33
N ALA A 762 13.37 -3.53 7.76
CA ALA A 762 13.78 -2.86 6.55
C ALA A 762 15.05 -2.03 6.75
N LEU A 763 15.14 -1.29 7.88
CA LEU A 763 16.34 -0.55 8.26
C LEU A 763 17.53 -1.48 8.50
N ARG A 764 17.32 -2.68 9.06
CA ARG A 764 18.38 -3.69 9.21
C ARG A 764 18.89 -4.19 7.86
N ALA A 765 18.00 -4.43 6.90
CA ALA A 765 18.39 -4.82 5.55
C ALA A 765 19.19 -3.72 4.84
N LEU A 766 18.77 -2.46 5.02
CA LEU A 766 19.47 -1.29 4.48
C LEU A 766 20.85 -1.11 5.14
N ALA A 767 20.93 -1.13 6.47
CA ALA A 767 22.19 -1.05 7.20
C ALA A 767 23.16 -2.17 6.77
N GLY A 768 22.65 -3.40 6.60
CA GLY A 768 23.43 -4.53 6.11
C GLY A 768 23.93 -4.39 4.66
N SER A 769 23.38 -3.46 3.87
CA SER A 769 23.87 -3.18 2.51
C SER A 769 25.05 -2.19 2.51
N TRP A 770 25.15 -1.33 3.52
CA TRP A 770 26.09 -0.22 3.57
C TRP A 770 27.11 -0.31 4.72
N GLY A 771 26.91 -1.21 5.69
CA GLY A 771 27.80 -1.44 6.82
C GLY A 771 28.11 -0.14 7.59
N ASP A 772 29.38 0.09 7.89
CA ASP A 772 29.86 1.26 8.66
C ASP A 772 29.63 2.61 7.98
N LYS A 773 29.23 2.62 6.70
CA LYS A 773 28.86 3.85 5.98
C LYS A 773 27.44 4.29 6.31
N PHE A 774 26.59 3.40 6.81
CA PHE A 774 25.20 3.71 7.15
C PHE A 774 25.10 4.49 8.45
N GLU A 775 24.32 5.57 8.43
CA GLU A 775 24.02 6.38 9.60
C GLU A 775 22.51 6.61 9.69
N LEU A 776 21.93 6.25 10.84
CA LEU A 776 20.53 6.49 11.15
C LEU A 776 20.44 7.70 12.08
N HIS A 777 19.57 8.65 11.76
CA HIS A 777 19.29 9.81 12.59
C HIS A 777 17.81 9.84 12.92
N LEU A 778 17.47 10.06 14.18
CA LEU A 778 16.09 10.06 14.66
C LEU A 778 15.67 11.49 14.98
N VAL A 779 14.51 11.92 14.49
CA VAL A 779 13.91 13.21 14.83
C VAL A 779 12.47 12.94 15.26
N GLY A 780 12.10 13.37 16.47
CA GLY A 780 10.76 13.18 17.02
C GLY A 780 10.18 14.49 17.53
N HIS A 781 9.05 14.93 16.97
CA HIS A 781 8.32 16.09 17.47
C HIS A 781 7.14 15.66 18.33
N SER A 782 6.93 16.30 19.48
CA SER A 782 5.78 16.07 20.36
C SER A 782 5.56 14.59 20.67
N ALA A 783 4.40 14.02 20.34
CA ALA A 783 4.08 12.61 20.53
C ALA A 783 4.98 11.65 19.73
N GLY A 784 5.70 12.14 18.72
CA GLY A 784 6.75 11.38 18.02
C GLY A 784 7.85 10.89 18.96
N SER A 785 8.07 11.54 20.11
CA SER A 785 8.99 11.06 21.15
C SER A 785 8.51 9.77 21.82
N ILE A 786 7.20 9.52 21.89
CA ILE A 786 6.63 8.28 22.43
C ILE A 786 6.87 7.14 21.44
N ALA A 787 6.58 7.39 20.17
CA ALA A 787 6.82 6.46 19.08
C ALA A 787 8.29 6.06 18.95
N LEU A 788 9.20 7.04 18.93
CA LEU A 788 10.64 6.77 18.87
C LEU A 788 11.12 5.98 20.09
N GLY A 789 10.64 6.30 21.30
CA GLY A 789 11.02 5.57 22.50
C GLY A 789 10.64 4.08 22.44
N ARG A 790 9.47 3.75 21.88
CA ARG A 790 9.10 2.35 21.63
C ARG A 790 9.96 1.71 20.54
N LEU A 791 10.24 2.45 19.47
CA LEU A 791 11.05 1.98 18.35
C LEU A 791 12.50 1.67 18.74
N LEU A 792 13.08 2.40 19.71
CA LEU A 792 14.42 2.11 20.24
C LEU A 792 14.53 0.67 20.78
N GLY A 793 13.48 0.14 21.41
CA GLY A 793 13.43 -1.25 21.84
C GLY A 793 13.54 -2.23 20.66
N CYS A 794 12.82 -1.98 19.57
CA CYS A 794 12.92 -2.77 18.33
C CYS A 794 14.30 -2.65 17.68
N LEU A 795 14.87 -1.44 17.63
CA LEU A 795 16.22 -1.20 17.10
C LEU A 795 17.28 -1.96 17.92
N ALA A 796 17.16 -1.97 19.24
CA ALA A 796 18.05 -2.73 20.13
C ALA A 796 17.96 -4.24 19.88
N GLN A 797 16.74 -4.77 19.74
CA GLN A 797 16.52 -6.20 19.43
C GLN A 797 17.10 -6.63 18.07
N LYS A 798 17.33 -5.69 17.16
CA LYS A 798 17.87 -5.92 15.82
C LYS A 798 19.30 -5.39 15.64
N ASP A 799 20.01 -5.11 16.73
CA ASP A 799 21.41 -4.63 16.77
C ASP A 799 21.65 -3.32 15.98
N LEU A 800 20.64 -2.45 15.88
CA LEU A 800 20.71 -1.20 15.11
C LEU A 800 21.08 0.03 15.92
N ILE A 801 21.15 -0.06 17.26
CA ILE A 801 21.45 1.10 18.12
C ILE A 801 22.79 1.75 17.76
N ALA A 802 23.81 0.96 17.43
CA ALA A 802 25.12 1.48 17.03
C ALA A 802 25.08 2.31 15.72
N SER A 803 24.08 2.05 14.86
CA SER A 803 23.85 2.80 13.62
C SER A 803 23.20 4.17 13.88
N VAL A 804 22.56 4.37 15.05
CA VAL A 804 21.93 5.66 15.39
C VAL A 804 22.99 6.69 15.78
N LYS A 805 23.24 7.68 14.94
CA LYS A 805 24.28 8.71 15.14
C LYS A 805 23.80 9.99 15.81
N SER A 806 22.49 10.24 15.79
CA SER A 806 21.89 11.33 16.59
C SER A 806 20.40 11.08 16.84
N ALA A 807 19.90 11.53 17.98
CA ALA A 807 18.47 11.60 18.27
C ALA A 807 18.10 13.04 18.66
N HIS A 808 17.09 13.60 18.02
CA HIS A 808 16.61 14.97 18.26
C HIS A 808 15.15 14.91 18.67
N LEU A 809 14.81 15.46 19.83
CA LEU A 809 13.43 15.56 20.29
C LEU A 809 13.01 17.02 20.41
N TYR A 810 11.92 17.37 19.74
CA TYR A 810 11.33 18.70 19.78
C TYR A 810 10.06 18.65 20.63
N ALA A 811 9.99 19.47 21.68
CA ALA A 811 8.86 19.53 22.61
C ALA A 811 8.29 18.14 22.99
N PRO A 812 9.12 17.18 23.47
CA PRO A 812 8.71 15.79 23.64
C PRO A 812 7.50 15.65 24.60
N ALA A 813 6.43 15.04 24.10
CA ALA A 813 5.18 14.88 24.85
C ALA A 813 5.13 13.61 25.74
N CYS A 814 6.24 12.89 25.86
CA CYS A 814 6.34 11.70 26.71
C CYS A 814 6.54 12.08 28.18
N THR A 815 6.02 11.25 29.10
CA THR A 815 6.27 11.44 30.53
C THR A 815 7.73 11.13 30.88
N VAL A 816 8.24 11.71 31.97
CA VAL A 816 9.61 11.43 32.44
C VAL A 816 9.81 9.94 32.74
N GLY A 817 8.84 9.28 33.38
CA GLY A 817 8.88 7.83 33.62
C GLY A 817 8.92 7.00 32.32
N PHE A 818 8.26 7.47 31.25
CA PHE A 818 8.40 6.85 29.93
C PHE A 818 9.82 7.03 29.37
N ALA A 819 10.39 8.23 29.49
CA ALA A 819 11.74 8.51 29.03
C ALA A 819 12.79 7.66 29.74
N ASN A 820 12.67 7.49 31.07
CA ASN A 820 13.50 6.59 31.88
C ASN A 820 13.40 5.14 31.42
N ARG A 821 12.22 4.69 30.97
CA ARG A 821 12.02 3.31 30.53
C ARG A 821 12.54 3.03 29.12
N HIS A 822 12.50 4.03 28.24
CA HIS A 822 12.69 3.81 26.80
C HIS A 822 13.91 4.49 26.20
N TYR A 823 14.43 5.56 26.80
CA TYR A 823 15.61 6.28 26.32
C TYR A 823 16.82 6.03 27.23
N ALA A 824 16.66 6.23 28.54
CA ALA A 824 17.74 6.12 29.52
C ALA A 824 18.50 4.78 29.52
N PRO A 825 17.90 3.61 29.23
CA PRO A 825 18.63 2.34 29.19
C PRO A 825 19.66 2.25 28.04
N HIS A 826 19.57 3.14 27.05
CA HIS A 826 20.44 3.15 25.88
C HIS A 826 21.51 4.25 26.01
N ALA A 827 22.64 3.94 26.67
CA ALA A 827 23.73 4.89 26.90
C ALA A 827 24.23 5.60 25.62
N ASP A 828 24.37 4.85 24.51
CA ASP A 828 24.77 5.41 23.21
C ASP A 828 23.76 6.43 22.67
N ILE A 829 22.47 6.22 22.92
CA ILE A 829 21.41 7.14 22.52
C ILE A 829 21.45 8.38 23.41
N MET A 830 21.60 8.21 24.73
CA MET A 830 21.66 9.33 25.69
C MET A 830 22.86 10.26 25.42
N GLN A 831 24.01 9.72 25.01
CA GLN A 831 25.18 10.52 24.61
C GLN A 831 24.93 11.38 23.35
N ARG A 832 23.96 10.99 22.52
CA ARG A 832 23.66 11.59 21.21
C ARG A 832 22.27 12.23 21.17
N LEU A 833 21.61 12.36 22.32
CA LEU A 833 20.28 12.93 22.47
C LEU A 833 20.37 14.45 22.57
N HIS A 834 19.61 15.14 21.72
CA HIS A 834 19.40 16.58 21.71
C HIS A 834 17.95 16.86 22.05
N LEU A 835 17.73 17.83 22.93
CA LEU A 835 16.41 18.24 23.40
C LEU A 835 16.23 19.72 23.07
N ASP A 836 15.16 20.06 22.38
CA ASP A 836 14.81 21.44 22.08
C ASP A 836 13.36 21.66 22.57
N ILE A 837 13.21 22.54 23.56
CA ILE A 837 11.95 22.82 24.29
C ILE A 837 11.70 24.33 24.39
N LEU A 838 10.46 24.75 24.60
CA LEU A 838 10.16 26.17 24.85
C LEU A 838 10.42 26.53 26.32
N ALA A 839 10.68 27.82 26.56
CA ALA A 839 10.69 28.37 27.91
C ALA A 839 9.29 28.31 28.54
N ASP A 840 9.25 28.22 29.86
CA ASP A 840 8.02 27.98 30.61
C ASP A 840 6.96 29.09 30.42
N ASP A 841 7.40 30.35 30.36
CA ASP A 841 6.51 31.49 30.11
C ASP A 841 5.92 31.45 28.70
N ILE A 842 6.65 30.94 27.70
CA ILE A 842 6.17 30.77 26.33
C ILE A 842 5.14 29.65 26.25
N GLU A 843 5.38 28.51 26.90
CA GLU A 843 4.41 27.39 26.97
C GLU A 843 3.13 27.78 27.72
N GLN A 844 3.24 28.65 28.74
CA GLN A 844 2.07 29.18 29.45
C GLN A 844 1.32 30.27 28.68
N ASP A 845 2.00 31.01 27.79
CA ASP A 845 1.39 32.03 26.91
C ASP A 845 0.85 31.45 25.59
N ASP A 846 1.10 30.17 25.29
CA ASP A 846 0.57 29.44 24.12
C ASP A 846 -0.92 29.05 24.30
N ASN A 847 -1.56 28.48 23.29
CA ASN A 847 -2.96 28.05 23.39
C ASN A 847 -3.31 26.83 22.52
N VAL A 848 -4.39 26.14 22.89
CA VAL A 848 -5.05 25.13 22.05
C VAL A 848 -6.43 25.63 21.65
N ALA A 849 -6.64 25.83 20.34
CA ALA A 849 -7.88 26.32 19.72
C ALA A 849 -8.42 27.65 20.31
N PHE A 850 -7.56 28.50 20.89
CA PHE A 850 -7.93 29.69 21.66
C PHE A 850 -8.85 29.43 22.88
N VAL A 851 -9.12 28.15 23.21
CA VAL A 851 -10.00 27.74 24.31
C VAL A 851 -9.19 27.41 25.56
N TYR A 852 -8.15 26.58 25.42
CA TYR A 852 -7.20 26.30 26.50
C TYR A 852 -6.02 27.27 26.40
N ARG A 853 -5.79 28.09 27.43
CA ARG A 853 -4.89 29.26 27.35
C ARG A 853 -3.44 28.93 27.72
N LYS A 854 -3.03 27.68 27.50
CA LYS A 854 -1.66 27.19 27.63
C LYS A 854 -1.38 26.24 26.50
N SER A 855 -0.13 25.82 26.38
CA SER A 855 0.30 24.84 25.39
C SER A 855 -0.39 23.48 25.55
N LEU A 856 -0.29 22.71 24.48
CA LEU A 856 -0.70 21.32 24.46
C LEU A 856 0.07 20.44 25.46
N LEU A 857 1.34 20.73 25.75
CA LEU A 857 2.09 19.97 26.76
C LEU A 857 1.55 20.20 28.17
N TYR A 858 1.14 21.42 28.49
CA TYR A 858 0.42 21.70 29.74
C TYR A 858 -0.95 21.01 29.77
N PHE A 859 -1.66 20.96 28.65
CA PHE A 859 -2.92 20.22 28.59
C PHE A 859 -2.72 18.72 28.85
N VAL A 860 -1.69 18.12 28.22
CA VAL A 860 -1.28 16.74 28.47
C VAL A 860 -0.94 16.52 29.95
N SER A 861 -0.08 17.38 30.50
CA SER A 861 0.39 17.31 31.89
C SER A 861 -0.76 17.44 32.90
N ASN A 862 -1.67 18.39 32.70
CA ASN A 862 -2.70 18.74 33.68
C ASN A 862 -3.95 17.86 33.57
N ALA A 863 -4.29 17.40 32.37
CA ALA A 863 -5.59 16.78 32.11
C ALA A 863 -5.54 15.39 31.47
N LEU A 864 -4.58 15.10 30.58
CA LEU A 864 -4.61 13.89 29.75
C LEU A 864 -3.84 12.71 30.36
N GLU A 865 -2.85 12.99 31.21
CA GLU A 865 -2.16 11.94 31.95
C GLU A 865 -2.97 11.42 33.16
N ALA A 866 -2.56 10.26 33.67
CA ALA A 866 -3.26 9.61 34.79
C ALA A 866 -3.32 10.52 36.03
N ASP A 867 -2.16 11.08 36.37
CA ASP A 867 -1.96 12.05 37.44
C ASP A 867 -2.08 13.48 36.90
N LYS A 868 -2.47 14.43 37.75
CA LYS A 868 -2.52 15.84 37.34
C LYS A 868 -1.13 16.44 37.44
N ARG A 869 -0.84 17.45 36.62
CA ARG A 869 0.46 18.13 36.59
C ARG A 869 1.62 17.13 36.45
N MET A 870 1.40 16.07 35.65
CA MET A 870 2.37 15.01 35.39
C MET A 870 3.61 15.60 34.71
N PRO A 871 4.84 15.35 35.18
CA PRO A 871 6.04 15.79 34.49
C PRO A 871 6.14 15.20 33.08
N VAL A 872 6.10 16.09 32.08
CA VAL A 872 6.25 15.78 30.66
C VAL A 872 7.61 16.30 30.21
N LEU A 873 8.39 15.45 29.53
CA LEU A 873 9.80 15.71 29.23
C LEU A 873 10.06 17.03 28.49
N GLY A 874 9.09 17.51 27.70
CA GLY A 874 9.17 18.75 26.96
C GLY A 874 8.95 20.02 27.77
N LEU A 875 8.54 19.93 29.04
CA LEU A 875 8.30 21.09 29.90
C LEU A 875 9.57 21.51 30.66
N ALA A 876 9.83 22.81 30.72
CA ALA A 876 11.02 23.38 31.37
C ALA A 876 11.11 23.02 32.86
N ASN A 877 9.97 22.86 33.53
CA ASN A 877 9.89 22.46 34.95
C ASN A 877 10.56 21.11 35.28
N VAL A 878 10.67 20.19 34.32
CA VAL A 878 11.37 18.91 34.50
C VAL A 878 12.85 19.12 34.84
N TYR A 879 13.44 20.21 34.33
CA TYR A 879 14.85 20.52 34.44
C TYR A 879 15.17 21.45 35.62
N ASP A 880 14.15 21.94 36.33
CA ASP A 880 14.30 22.73 37.56
C ASP A 880 14.46 21.80 38.78
N PRO A 881 15.64 21.75 39.43
CA PRO A 881 15.89 20.92 40.61
C PRO A 881 14.86 21.09 41.72
N ASP A 882 14.31 22.29 41.87
CA ASP A 882 13.40 22.69 42.95
C ASP A 882 11.92 22.49 42.60
N TYR A 883 11.63 22.06 41.38
CA TYR A 883 10.25 21.77 40.98
C TYR A 883 9.64 20.72 41.90
N SER A 884 8.47 21.05 42.46
CA SER A 884 7.68 20.19 43.37
C SER A 884 6.17 20.27 43.08
N GLY A 885 5.81 20.85 41.92
CA GLY A 885 4.44 21.23 41.59
C GLY A 885 3.54 20.15 41.01
N TRP A 886 3.96 18.86 40.97
CA TRP A 886 3.17 17.77 40.40
C TRP A 886 2.16 17.17 41.39
N ASP A 887 1.02 16.68 40.89
CA ASP A 887 -0.01 15.99 41.69
C ASP A 887 -0.03 14.50 41.34
N GLY A 888 0.93 13.73 41.83
CA GLY A 888 1.11 12.32 41.45
C GLY A 888 1.64 11.40 42.55
N ALA A 889 1.77 10.11 42.23
CA ALA A 889 2.28 9.07 43.12
C ALA A 889 3.75 9.31 43.53
N ALA A 890 4.18 8.73 44.66
CA ALA A 890 5.55 8.86 45.20
C ALA A 890 6.66 8.51 44.18
N ALA A 891 6.37 7.61 43.22
CA ALA A 891 7.28 7.23 42.14
C ALA A 891 7.65 8.39 41.19
N THR A 892 6.84 9.44 41.10
CA THR A 892 7.09 10.58 40.19
C THR A 892 8.34 11.38 40.59
N ALA A 893 8.59 11.52 41.90
CA ALA A 893 9.81 12.15 42.41
C ALA A 893 11.04 11.34 42.03
N GLU A 894 10.94 10.01 42.15
CA GLU A 894 12.00 9.08 41.78
C GLU A 894 12.27 9.12 40.26
N ASP A 895 11.23 9.20 39.43
CA ASP A 895 11.37 9.35 37.98
C ASP A 895 12.13 10.64 37.61
N LEU A 896 11.82 11.77 38.23
CA LEU A 896 12.53 13.03 38.01
C LEU A 896 14.01 12.95 38.43
N LEU A 897 14.29 12.37 39.59
CA LEU A 897 15.65 12.15 40.08
C LEU A 897 16.45 11.25 39.13
N ASN A 898 15.86 10.13 38.71
CA ASN A 898 16.49 9.18 37.80
C ASN A 898 16.82 9.80 36.44
N TRP A 899 15.90 10.60 35.89
CA TRP A 899 16.12 11.26 34.61
C TRP A 899 17.24 12.30 34.71
N ARG A 900 17.24 13.13 35.76
CA ARG A 900 18.29 14.14 36.00
C ARG A 900 19.66 13.50 36.21
N ALA A 901 19.73 12.40 36.97
CA ALA A 901 20.96 11.63 37.13
C ALA A 901 21.46 11.04 35.80
N ALA A 902 20.56 10.54 34.95
CA ALA A 902 20.92 10.06 33.61
C ALA A 902 21.42 11.20 32.71
N MET A 903 20.80 12.38 32.79
CA MET A 903 21.25 13.59 32.08
C MET A 903 22.65 14.02 32.52
N GLU A 904 22.92 14.04 33.82
CA GLU A 904 24.23 14.39 34.36
C GLU A 904 25.29 13.38 33.91
N THR A 905 24.99 12.09 34.06
CA THR A 905 25.89 10.98 33.66
C THR A 905 26.28 11.06 32.17
N HIS A 906 25.38 11.51 31.31
CA HIS A 906 25.62 11.56 29.86
C HIS A 906 25.86 12.98 29.33
N GLY A 907 25.92 14.00 30.18
CA GLY A 907 26.15 15.39 29.77
C GLY A 907 25.06 15.97 28.86
N ILE A 908 23.79 15.59 29.05
CA ILE A 908 22.67 16.06 28.19
C ILE A 908 22.42 17.56 28.37
N ALA A 909 22.81 18.16 29.50
CA ALA A 909 22.66 19.60 29.73
C ALA A 909 23.31 20.46 28.62
N GLU A 910 24.42 20.02 28.03
CA GLU A 910 25.08 20.70 26.91
C GLU A 910 24.31 20.61 25.58
N ARG A 911 23.32 19.71 25.51
CA ARG A 911 22.51 19.41 24.32
C ARG A 911 21.01 19.67 24.54
N LEU A 912 20.65 20.28 25.68
CA LEU A 912 19.34 20.84 25.94
C LEU A 912 19.32 22.30 25.50
N THR A 913 18.34 22.69 24.69
CA THR A 913 18.06 24.08 24.33
C THR A 913 16.67 24.43 24.82
N ILE A 914 16.58 25.46 25.67
CA ILE A 914 15.32 26.07 26.10
C ILE A 914 15.19 27.37 25.31
N HIS A 915 14.19 27.44 24.43
CA HIS A 915 13.95 28.53 23.49
C HIS A 915 13.09 29.63 24.16
N PRO A 916 13.65 30.82 24.46
CA PRO A 916 12.90 31.94 25.07
C PRO A 916 12.20 32.84 24.04
N GLU A 917 12.38 32.58 22.74
CA GLU A 917 11.89 33.47 21.68
C GLU A 917 10.36 33.40 21.57
N ARG A 918 9.69 34.56 21.60
CA ARG A 918 8.23 34.66 21.36
C ARG A 918 7.83 34.49 19.89
N LYS A 919 8.78 34.66 18.98
CA LYS A 919 8.56 34.58 17.53
C LYS A 919 9.61 33.67 16.89
N ILE A 920 9.17 32.81 15.99
CA ILE A 920 10.03 31.95 15.18
C ILE A 920 10.06 32.43 13.74
N VAL A 921 11.19 32.24 13.06
CA VAL A 921 11.32 32.54 11.63
C VAL A 921 10.80 31.34 10.83
N THR A 922 9.78 31.55 10.00
CA THR A 922 9.19 30.51 9.15
C THR A 922 9.64 30.63 7.69
N ARG A 923 10.14 31.81 7.30
CA ARG A 923 10.79 32.06 6.02
C ARG A 923 11.83 33.16 6.13
N ILE A 924 12.99 32.94 5.54
CA ILE A 924 14.06 33.93 5.39
C ILE A 924 13.75 34.79 4.16
N GLY A 925 13.86 36.11 4.32
CA GLY A 925 13.66 37.03 3.20
C GLY A 925 14.83 37.01 2.20
N HIS A 926 14.54 36.85 0.91
CA HIS A 926 15.54 36.82 -0.17
C HIS A 926 15.24 37.84 -1.29
N GLY A 927 14.91 39.07 -0.89
CA GLY A 927 14.68 40.19 -1.81
C GLY A 927 13.19 40.55 -1.97
N PRO A 928 12.84 41.43 -2.93
CA PRO A 928 11.52 42.04 -3.03
C PRO A 928 10.38 41.06 -3.33
N ASP A 929 10.67 39.90 -3.91
CA ASP A 929 9.67 38.87 -4.27
C ASP A 929 9.49 37.79 -3.19
N MET A 930 10.33 37.79 -2.13
CA MET A 930 10.28 36.83 -1.03
C MET A 930 10.56 37.52 0.31
N GLU A 931 9.50 38.01 0.96
CA GLU A 931 9.58 38.65 2.27
C GLU A 931 9.80 37.66 3.42
N GLU A 932 10.53 38.10 4.45
CA GLU A 932 10.69 37.37 5.71
C GLU A 932 9.34 37.16 6.39
N ARG A 933 9.08 35.95 6.90
CA ARG A 933 7.88 35.64 7.69
C ARG A 933 8.26 35.10 9.05
N LYS A 934 7.53 35.60 10.05
CA LYS A 934 7.62 35.17 11.45
C LYS A 934 6.26 34.73 11.94
N ALA A 935 6.24 33.69 12.77
CA ALA A 935 5.05 33.20 13.48
C ALA A 935 5.27 33.29 14.99
N ASP A 936 4.20 33.24 15.78
CA ASP A 936 4.30 33.03 17.22
C ASP A 936 4.97 31.70 17.52
N ALA A 937 5.89 31.71 18.48
CA ALA A 937 6.44 30.48 19.02
C ALA A 937 5.30 29.71 19.71
N SER A 938 5.15 28.45 19.33
CA SER A 938 4.12 27.56 19.85
C SER A 938 4.66 26.14 19.90
N HIS A 939 3.98 25.28 20.66
CA HIS A 939 4.31 23.86 20.73
C HIS A 939 4.39 23.18 19.34
N GLY A 940 3.49 23.58 18.43
CA GLY A 940 3.46 23.10 17.04
C GLY A 940 4.51 23.73 16.11
N GLY A 941 5.13 24.83 16.53
CA GLY A 941 5.97 25.69 15.68
C GLY A 941 7.39 25.20 15.43
N PHE A 942 7.88 24.17 16.14
CA PHE A 942 9.26 23.66 15.94
C PHE A 942 9.55 23.22 14.51
N ASP A 943 8.59 22.53 13.89
CA ASP A 943 8.69 22.02 12.52
C ASP A 943 8.55 23.12 11.46
N ASN A 944 8.08 24.31 11.88
CA ASN A 944 7.93 25.52 11.05
C ASN A 944 9.14 26.46 11.16
N ASN A 945 10.02 26.23 12.13
CA ASN A 945 11.14 27.10 12.39
C ASN A 945 12.32 26.72 11.48
N VAL A 946 12.64 27.60 10.52
CA VAL A 946 13.73 27.37 9.56
C VAL A 946 15.08 27.23 10.25
N GLU A 947 15.31 28.00 11.32
CA GLU A 947 16.55 27.97 12.09
C GLU A 947 16.70 26.64 12.84
N MET A 948 15.57 26.08 13.30
CA MET A 948 15.54 24.82 14.02
C MET A 948 15.88 23.63 13.11
N ILE A 949 15.27 23.57 11.92
CA ILE A 949 15.56 22.52 10.94
C ILE A 949 16.99 22.67 10.40
N ASP A 950 17.45 23.90 10.16
CA ASP A 950 18.83 24.20 9.75
C ASP A 950 19.85 23.70 10.79
N LYS A 951 19.62 24.02 12.08
CA LYS A 951 20.44 23.55 13.21
C LYS A 951 20.50 22.01 13.28
N THR A 952 19.37 21.33 13.12
CA THR A 952 19.34 19.86 13.12
C THR A 952 20.07 19.26 11.94
N LEU A 953 19.90 19.80 10.73
CA LEU A 953 20.65 19.33 9.56
C LEU A 953 22.16 19.56 9.70
N LYS A 954 22.59 20.69 10.28
CA LYS A 954 24.00 20.95 10.59
C LYS A 954 24.55 19.93 11.59
N ARG A 955 23.80 19.59 12.65
CA ARG A 955 24.16 18.53 13.61
C ARG A 955 24.29 17.16 12.93
N ILE A 956 23.36 16.81 12.05
CA ILE A 956 23.34 15.52 11.33
C ILE A 956 24.51 15.40 10.35
N THR A 957 24.77 16.46 9.58
CA THR A 957 25.80 16.45 8.53
C THR A 957 27.20 16.74 9.06
N GLY A 958 27.31 17.37 10.23
CA GLY A 958 28.56 17.91 10.76
C GLY A 958 29.09 19.12 9.99
N ALA A 959 28.28 19.70 9.10
CA ALA A 959 28.70 20.80 8.25
C ALA A 959 28.58 22.16 8.96
N ALA A 960 29.56 23.04 8.78
CA ALA A 960 29.50 24.42 9.28
C ALA A 960 28.41 25.24 8.55
N ALA A 961 28.20 24.96 7.25
CA ALA A 961 27.15 25.55 6.43
C ALA A 961 26.50 24.45 5.57
N LEU A 962 25.18 24.54 5.41
CA LEU A 962 24.40 23.61 4.59
C LEU A 962 24.63 23.88 3.10
N LYS A 963 24.62 22.81 2.30
CA LYS A 963 24.65 22.90 0.83
C LYS A 963 23.39 23.57 0.29
N LEU A 964 22.25 23.26 0.91
CA LEU A 964 20.98 23.91 0.68
C LEU A 964 20.48 24.46 2.01
N PRO A 965 20.58 25.77 2.26
CA PRO A 965 20.03 26.41 3.46
C PRO A 965 18.52 26.19 3.56
N VAL A 966 18.02 26.10 4.80
CA VAL A 966 16.57 26.06 5.03
C VAL A 966 16.05 27.48 5.01
N ASP A 967 15.27 27.84 3.99
CA ASP A 967 14.86 29.22 3.72
C ASP A 967 13.34 29.44 3.76
N ASP A 968 12.53 28.42 3.50
CA ASP A 968 11.07 28.54 3.46
C ASP A 968 10.35 27.27 3.97
N LEU A 969 9.57 27.42 5.04
CA LEU A 969 8.66 26.40 5.57
C LEU A 969 7.21 26.93 5.69
N VAL A 970 6.88 28.04 5.04
CA VAL A 970 5.56 28.69 5.14
C VAL A 970 4.52 27.97 4.28
N GLY A 971 3.32 27.79 4.84
CA GLY A 971 2.22 27.06 4.19
C GLY A 971 1.88 25.76 4.89
N TYR A 972 2.58 25.51 5.98
CA TYR A 972 2.25 24.59 7.05
C TYR A 972 2.17 25.38 8.37
#